data_AF-A0A6P8TAQ1-F1
#
_entry.id   AF-A0A6P8TAQ1-F1
#
_cell.length_a   1.000
_cell.length_b   1.000
_cell.length_c   1.000
_cell.angle_alpha   90.00
_cell.angle_beta   90.00
_cell.angle_gamma   90.00
#
_symmetry.space_group_name_H-M   'P 1'
#
loop_
_entity.id
_entity.type
_entity.pdbx_description
1 polymer ?
#
loop_
_entity_poly.entity_id
_entity_poly.type
_entity_poly.pdbx_seq_one_letter_code
_entity_poly.pdbx_strand_id
1 'polypeptide(L)'
;MDAALMVSVSLLGLALVLLSFPERASLSRVFDNTSGSVYPGSVFVKEALQRAIELTDAAYSRTSERLKKSLSEGALRPSDLLAQFKQTEARTRTQIRAAELLDNTVELIREMVYTHTMVQPDPKELLSDMDMEELLLVTGCSTELQRPSCESDCLSERYRSVTGECNNRQNPRWGAANIPYSRWLPAEYEDVWGVPRGWDPQHTYNNATLPPVRRVSQEVLFTHNDNISLDSALSHLLVEWGQWIDHDVVLTPQSPSTAAFRTGADCTRTCSRDAPCFPIQIPLSDPRHGVQSCMPFFRSAPSCVPSYRHREQLNAITSFVDASMVYGSSSSLASALRNSSCRLGSMTLNSQHSDQDLAYMPFLPRLQAHLDPCGPRNSSSSRASDRSSHQGNTTSCFQAGDSRANEHLGMIALHTLFLREHNRLVRELHLLNPHWSPDTLYQEARKIMGAIHQILTWEHYLPRVLGKSTMSRLMPPYEGYDPEVDPSIANAFAAAAFRFAHVTVHPVVTRLGPGYTPNSQHPPLPLHHSLFASWRVVQEGGIDPVLRGLLLSPAKLQTPGQMMVEELTERLFQAQGGMPLDLGALNLQRGRDHGLPGYGSWRKSCSLSVPNTTSDLAELLGNFTLAHKLQLLYGTPQNIDMWVGAISEPALPGGRVGPLLSCLLARQFRALRDGDRFWWEVEGVFSSSQRRHLHAVSLSRIICDNSRITHVPVDPFSRTERPEDMLPCSHPLITHLDLSPWKEPDTNPSCGPIPRIQSGYSLLCGSVILFQCHSGFKLLGSSSISCDPNSQQWSPTPPTCQDINECEEQTSVCPQNLECLNTPGSFICSEPSSLSVVSVVSVVAAVIVVIGSVAALIVIMIFYPRYFPKKEELVNAGCCQGKS
;
A
#
# COMPACT_ATOMS: atom_id res chain seq x y z
N MET A 1 27.79 37.37 13.22
CA MET A 1 28.46 38.02 12.08
C MET A 1 29.36 36.96 11.46
N ASP A 2 29.06 36.32 10.34
CA ASP A 2 28.04 36.64 9.34
C ASP A 2 27.34 35.37 8.84
N ALA A 3 26.10 35.20 9.31
CA ALA A 3 25.09 34.31 8.77
C ALA A 3 24.25 35.02 7.69
N ALA A 4 24.85 35.95 6.95
CA ALA A 4 24.17 36.84 6.02
C ALA A 4 24.50 36.60 4.53
N LEU A 5 25.31 35.59 4.19
CA LEU A 5 25.80 35.41 2.81
C LEU A 5 25.35 34.14 2.06
N MET A 6 24.47 33.30 2.63
CA MET A 6 23.88 32.16 1.90
C MET A 6 22.38 32.28 1.59
N VAL A 7 21.77 33.41 1.94
CA VAL A 7 20.40 33.76 1.52
C VAL A 7 20.40 34.48 0.15
N SER A 8 21.55 34.94 -0.33
CA SER A 8 21.65 35.75 -1.57
C SER A 8 21.77 34.96 -2.88
N VAL A 9 22.01 33.64 -2.85
CA VAL A 9 22.13 32.84 -4.10
C VAL A 9 20.83 32.10 -4.47
N SER A 10 19.91 31.91 -3.52
CA SER A 10 18.58 31.31 -3.79
C SER A 10 17.52 32.32 -4.25
N LEU A 11 17.78 33.62 -4.09
CA LEU A 11 16.89 34.71 -4.54
C LEU A 11 17.16 35.16 -5.99
N LEU A 12 18.31 34.83 -6.58
CA LEU A 12 18.60 35.10 -7.99
C LEU A 12 18.12 33.98 -8.93
N GLY A 13 17.93 32.75 -8.43
CA GLY A 13 17.34 31.64 -9.19
C GLY A 13 15.83 31.76 -9.41
N LEU A 14 15.10 32.44 -8.51
CA LEU A 14 13.66 32.70 -8.67
C LEU A 14 13.35 33.85 -9.63
N ALA A 15 14.29 34.78 -9.87
CA ALA A 15 14.11 35.89 -10.78
C ALA A 15 14.30 35.49 -12.27
N LEU A 16 15.01 34.40 -12.56
CA LEU A 16 15.23 33.91 -13.93
C LEU A 16 14.19 32.89 -14.42
N VAL A 17 13.43 32.26 -13.52
CA VAL A 17 12.28 31.41 -13.91
C VAL A 17 11.03 32.25 -14.20
N LEU A 18 10.99 33.50 -13.74
CA LEU A 18 9.92 34.47 -14.07
C LEU A 18 10.12 35.20 -15.40
N LEU A 19 11.19 34.93 -16.15
CA LEU A 19 11.52 35.62 -17.42
C LEU A 19 11.54 34.71 -18.66
N SER A 20 10.98 33.51 -18.58
CA SER A 20 10.76 32.64 -19.75
C SER A 20 9.30 32.18 -19.83
N PHE A 21 8.38 33.12 -19.69
CA PHE A 21 7.06 32.98 -20.31
C PHE A 21 7.23 33.17 -21.82
N PRO A 22 6.71 32.28 -22.68
CA PRO A 22 6.50 32.65 -24.07
C PRO A 22 5.59 33.88 -24.09
N GLU A 23 5.95 34.85 -24.92
CA GLU A 23 5.25 36.12 -25.10
C GLU A 23 3.73 35.94 -25.15
N ARG A 24 3.04 36.88 -24.51
CA ARG A 24 1.60 37.17 -24.65
C ARG A 24 1.10 36.83 -26.05
N ALA A 25 0.44 35.69 -26.19
CA ALA A 25 -0.54 35.51 -27.23
C ALA A 25 -1.70 36.47 -26.91
N SER A 26 -1.81 37.52 -27.71
CA SER A 26 -2.91 38.48 -27.73
C SER A 26 -4.27 37.76 -27.70
N LEU A 27 -4.95 37.82 -26.56
CA LEU A 27 -6.38 37.49 -26.42
C LEU A 27 -7.21 38.56 -27.13
N SER A 28 -7.33 38.42 -28.45
CA SER A 28 -8.31 39.14 -29.25
C SER A 28 -8.70 38.30 -30.46
N ARG A 29 -9.57 37.31 -30.24
CA ARG A 29 -10.46 36.82 -31.30
C ARG A 29 -11.89 37.08 -30.89
N VAL A 30 -12.49 37.99 -31.65
CA VAL A 30 -13.91 38.29 -31.69
C VAL A 30 -14.66 36.98 -31.96
N PHE A 31 -15.62 36.68 -31.07
CA PHE A 31 -16.56 35.57 -31.21
C PHE A 31 -17.44 35.82 -32.44
N ASP A 32 -17.13 35.16 -33.56
CA ASP A 32 -18.01 35.16 -34.71
C ASP A 32 -18.95 33.95 -34.59
N ASN A 33 -20.18 34.25 -34.18
CA ASN A 33 -21.21 33.29 -33.84
C ASN A 33 -22.00 32.95 -35.11
N THR A 34 -21.59 31.88 -35.81
CA THR A 34 -22.44 31.27 -36.84
C THR A 34 -22.61 29.78 -36.54
N SER A 35 -23.76 29.46 -35.95
CA SER A 35 -24.23 28.16 -35.44
C SER A 35 -23.48 27.65 -34.20
N GLY A 36 -24.03 27.87 -32.99
CA GLY A 36 -23.37 27.36 -31.79
C GLY A 36 -24.30 27.33 -30.58
N SER A 37 -24.38 26.17 -29.95
CA SER A 37 -24.91 26.00 -28.60
C SER A 37 -24.28 27.01 -27.64
N VAL A 38 -25.11 27.68 -26.83
CA VAL A 38 -24.64 28.65 -25.83
C VAL A 38 -24.30 27.90 -24.54
N TYR A 39 -23.05 27.95 -24.11
CA TYR A 39 -22.58 27.37 -22.84
C TYR A 39 -22.50 28.47 -21.76
N PRO A 40 -23.47 28.56 -20.84
CA PRO A 40 -23.56 29.66 -19.88
C PRO A 40 -22.38 29.75 -18.90
N GLY A 41 -21.65 28.65 -18.67
CA GLY A 41 -20.49 28.62 -17.77
C GLY A 41 -19.22 29.20 -18.35
N SER A 42 -19.06 29.27 -19.68
CA SER A 42 -17.81 29.68 -20.33
C SER A 42 -17.35 31.07 -19.92
N VAL A 43 -18.29 31.99 -19.68
CA VAL A 43 -17.97 33.37 -19.25
C VAL A 43 -17.38 33.44 -17.83
N PHE A 44 -17.61 32.41 -17.00
CA PHE A 44 -17.18 32.37 -15.59
C PHE A 44 -15.91 31.55 -15.37
N VAL A 45 -15.41 30.81 -16.37
CA VAL A 45 -14.28 29.87 -16.23
C VAL A 45 -13.07 30.51 -15.53
N LYS A 46 -12.64 31.68 -16.01
CA LYS A 46 -11.45 32.36 -15.48
C LYS A 46 -11.63 32.86 -14.04
N GLU A 47 -12.79 33.43 -13.74
CA GLU A 47 -13.10 33.95 -12.39
C GLU A 47 -13.23 32.81 -11.38
N ALA A 48 -13.99 31.78 -11.74
CA ALA A 48 -14.20 30.61 -10.91
C ALA A 48 -12.90 29.85 -10.65
N LEU A 49 -12.04 29.68 -11.65
CA LEU A 49 -10.74 29.02 -11.50
C LEU A 49 -9.84 29.79 -10.52
N GLN A 50 -9.72 31.11 -10.69
CA GLN A 50 -8.91 31.92 -9.78
C GLN A 50 -9.43 31.81 -8.34
N ARG A 51 -10.75 31.84 -8.16
CA ARG A 51 -11.37 31.69 -6.84
C ARG A 51 -11.18 30.29 -6.25
N ALA A 52 -11.26 29.25 -7.08
CA ALA A 52 -11.05 27.86 -6.67
C ALA A 52 -9.62 27.62 -6.18
N ILE A 53 -8.62 28.22 -6.85
CA ILE A 53 -7.21 28.15 -6.43
C ILE A 53 -7.07 28.71 -5.01
N GLU A 54 -7.59 29.92 -4.76
CA GLU A 54 -7.53 30.57 -3.44
C GLU A 54 -8.18 29.72 -2.35
N LEU A 55 -9.38 29.19 -2.60
CA LEU A 55 -10.14 28.40 -1.63
C LEU A 55 -9.47 27.05 -1.35
N THR A 56 -9.00 26.36 -2.40
CA THR A 56 -8.33 25.07 -2.29
C THR A 56 -7.02 25.21 -1.51
N ASP A 57 -6.19 26.20 -1.85
CA ASP A 57 -4.93 26.44 -1.17
C ASP A 57 -5.13 26.84 0.30
N ALA A 58 -6.13 27.69 0.59
CA ALA A 58 -6.49 28.04 1.95
C ALA A 58 -6.97 26.82 2.77
N ALA A 59 -7.76 25.92 2.17
CA ALA A 59 -8.24 24.71 2.85
C ALA A 59 -7.10 23.73 3.16
N TYR A 60 -6.18 23.53 2.22
CA TYR A 60 -4.98 22.71 2.41
C TYR A 60 -4.04 23.31 3.46
N SER A 61 -3.80 24.63 3.41
CA SER A 61 -2.96 25.33 4.39
C SER A 61 -3.53 25.18 5.81
N ARG A 62 -4.82 25.44 6.00
CA ARG A 62 -5.51 25.26 7.29
C ARG A 62 -5.39 23.83 7.82
N THR A 63 -5.52 22.85 6.93
CA THR A 63 -5.36 21.43 7.30
C THR A 63 -3.94 21.12 7.78
N SER A 64 -2.94 21.60 7.05
CA SER A 64 -1.52 21.45 7.40
C SER A 64 -1.20 22.11 8.74
N GLU A 65 -1.65 23.35 8.95
CA GLU A 65 -1.48 24.09 10.21
C GLU A 65 -2.18 23.41 11.38
N ARG A 66 -3.43 22.95 11.19
CA ARG A 66 -4.18 22.18 12.20
C ARG A 66 -3.43 20.92 12.60
N LEU A 67 -2.95 20.14 11.63
CA LEU A 67 -2.24 18.90 11.89
C LEU A 67 -0.94 19.15 12.65
N LYS A 68 -0.15 20.15 12.23
CA LYS A 68 1.06 20.59 12.95
C LYS A 68 0.74 20.98 14.40
N LYS A 69 -0.35 21.73 14.61
CA LYS A 69 -0.79 22.13 15.95
C LYS A 69 -1.21 20.93 16.80
N SER A 70 -2.12 20.09 16.32
CA SER A 70 -2.58 18.88 17.03
C SER A 70 -1.43 17.95 17.37
N LEU A 71 -0.42 17.86 16.51
CA LEU A 71 0.80 17.10 16.75
C LEU A 71 1.69 17.74 17.82
N SER A 72 1.93 19.04 17.76
CA SER A 72 2.72 19.76 18.77
C SER A 72 2.11 19.69 20.17
N GLU A 73 0.78 19.58 20.26
CA GLU A 73 0.01 19.47 21.50
C GLU A 73 -0.20 18.02 21.97
N GLY A 74 0.24 17.01 21.20
CA GLY A 74 -0.01 15.59 21.51
C GLY A 74 -1.48 15.19 21.46
N ALA A 75 -2.31 15.95 20.75
CA ALA A 75 -3.77 15.88 20.76
C ALA A 75 -4.36 15.23 19.49
N LEU A 76 -3.67 14.23 18.92
CA LEU A 76 -4.15 13.48 17.74
C LEU A 76 -5.51 12.83 18.02
N ARG A 77 -6.44 13.03 17.09
CA ARG A 77 -7.78 12.44 17.16
C ARG A 77 -7.84 11.13 16.37
N PRO A 78 -8.81 10.25 16.67
CA PRO A 78 -9.10 9.06 15.86
C PRO A 78 -9.29 9.36 14.36
N SER A 79 -9.84 10.53 14.02
CA SER A 79 -9.97 10.98 12.62
C SER A 79 -8.64 11.32 11.95
N ASP A 80 -7.66 11.82 12.71
CA ASP A 80 -6.31 12.12 12.19
C ASP A 80 -5.57 10.82 11.88
N LEU A 81 -5.75 9.80 12.72
CA LEU A 81 -5.24 8.46 12.51
C LEU A 81 -5.87 7.76 11.30
N LEU A 82 -7.19 7.90 11.14
CA LEU A 82 -7.87 7.41 9.93
C LEU A 82 -7.36 8.09 8.66
N ALA A 83 -7.12 9.40 8.70
CA ALA A 83 -6.52 10.12 7.57
C ALA A 83 -5.07 9.64 7.32
N GLN A 84 -4.34 9.27 8.38
CA GLN A 84 -3.01 8.70 8.25
C GLN A 84 -2.99 7.32 7.58
N PHE A 85 -3.95 6.44 7.87
CA PHE A 85 -4.12 5.17 7.14
C PHE A 85 -4.22 5.35 5.63
N LYS A 86 -4.75 6.51 5.22
CA LYS A 86 -5.01 6.83 3.82
C LYS A 86 -4.04 7.88 3.30
N GLN A 87 -2.91 8.08 3.99
CA GLN A 87 -1.85 8.92 3.48
C GLN A 87 -1.34 8.31 2.18
N THR A 88 -1.35 9.14 1.16
CA THR A 88 -0.89 8.81 -0.17
C THR A 88 0.44 9.45 -0.47
N GLU A 89 1.14 8.88 -1.43
CA GLU A 89 2.44 9.37 -1.88
C GLU A 89 2.37 10.74 -2.55
N ALA A 90 3.53 11.36 -2.78
CA ALA A 90 3.62 12.68 -3.38
C ALA A 90 2.89 12.77 -4.75
N ARG A 91 3.10 11.79 -5.65
CA ARG A 91 2.44 11.76 -6.97
C ARG A 91 0.92 11.72 -6.84
N THR A 92 0.39 10.79 -6.05
CA THR A 92 -1.05 10.67 -5.79
C THR A 92 -1.63 11.93 -5.15
N ARG A 93 -0.91 12.57 -4.21
CA ARG A 93 -1.36 13.84 -3.59
C ARG A 93 -1.46 14.97 -4.61
N THR A 94 -0.51 15.06 -5.54
CA THR A 94 -0.55 16.04 -6.63
C THR A 94 -1.77 15.81 -7.52
N GLN A 95 -2.03 14.57 -7.91
CA GLN A 95 -3.21 14.21 -8.70
C GLN A 95 -4.53 14.52 -7.98
N ILE A 96 -4.63 14.17 -6.69
CA ILE A 96 -5.84 14.48 -5.90
C ILE A 96 -6.06 15.98 -5.81
N ARG A 97 -5.00 16.78 -5.59
CA ARG A 97 -5.12 18.24 -5.55
C ARG A 97 -5.60 18.80 -6.89
N ALA A 98 -5.11 18.27 -8.01
CA ALA A 98 -5.58 18.65 -9.34
C ALA A 98 -7.07 18.34 -9.53
N ALA A 99 -7.50 17.13 -9.14
CA ALA A 99 -8.90 16.72 -9.24
C ALA A 99 -9.82 17.54 -8.31
N GLU A 100 -9.41 17.84 -7.08
CA GLU A 100 -10.17 18.69 -6.16
C GLU A 100 -10.27 20.13 -6.65
N LEU A 101 -9.20 20.67 -7.25
CA LEU A 101 -9.22 21.99 -7.85
C LEU A 101 -10.18 22.05 -9.04
N LEU A 102 -10.20 21.01 -9.89
CA LEU A 102 -11.15 20.88 -10.99
C LEU A 102 -12.60 20.81 -10.48
N ASP A 103 -12.90 19.91 -9.54
CA ASP A 103 -14.22 19.78 -8.90
C ASP A 103 -14.68 21.13 -8.33
N ASN A 104 -13.81 21.80 -7.55
CA ASN A 104 -14.12 23.09 -6.92
C ASN A 104 -14.37 24.20 -7.95
N THR A 105 -13.62 24.20 -9.06
CA THR A 105 -13.77 25.18 -10.13
C THR A 105 -15.12 25.02 -10.84
N VAL A 106 -15.46 23.80 -11.27
CA VAL A 106 -16.73 23.52 -11.95
C VAL A 106 -17.92 23.81 -11.05
N GLU A 107 -17.79 23.49 -9.77
CA GLU A 107 -18.81 23.74 -8.77
C GLU A 107 -19.02 25.25 -8.50
N LEU A 108 -17.97 26.08 -8.57
CA LEU A 108 -18.10 27.55 -8.55
C LEU A 108 -18.72 28.11 -9.83
N ILE A 109 -18.37 27.57 -11.00
CA ILE A 109 -18.99 27.95 -12.28
C ILE A 109 -20.50 27.69 -12.21
N ARG A 110 -20.91 26.52 -11.70
CA ARG A 110 -22.32 26.17 -11.49
C ARG A 110 -23.04 27.20 -10.61
N GLU A 111 -22.44 27.58 -9.48
CA GLU A 111 -23.02 28.61 -8.60
C GLU A 111 -23.13 29.97 -9.27
N MET A 112 -22.11 30.38 -10.01
CA MET A 112 -22.13 31.65 -10.74
C MET A 112 -23.23 31.64 -11.81
N VAL A 113 -23.34 30.57 -12.60
CA VAL A 113 -24.43 30.42 -13.59
C VAL A 113 -25.79 30.48 -12.93
N TYR A 114 -26.01 29.72 -11.85
CA TYR A 114 -27.28 29.72 -11.12
C TYR A 114 -27.60 31.11 -10.55
N THR A 115 -26.61 31.80 -9.99
CA THR A 115 -26.81 33.15 -9.42
C THR A 115 -27.21 34.18 -10.48
N HIS A 116 -26.66 34.06 -11.70
CA HIS A 116 -26.94 34.99 -12.80
C HIS A 116 -28.22 34.66 -13.59
N THR A 117 -28.55 33.37 -13.72
CA THR A 117 -29.66 32.91 -14.58
C THR A 117 -30.89 32.43 -13.81
N MET A 118 -30.73 32.11 -12.52
CA MET A 118 -31.71 31.40 -11.68
C MET A 118 -32.12 30.02 -12.24
N VAL A 119 -31.30 29.43 -13.12
CA VAL A 119 -31.52 28.12 -13.72
C VAL A 119 -30.40 27.19 -13.32
N GLN A 120 -30.74 25.96 -12.92
CA GLN A 120 -29.75 24.90 -12.69
C GLN A 120 -29.30 24.35 -14.05
N PRO A 121 -28.03 24.52 -14.44
CA PRO A 121 -27.54 24.08 -15.74
C PRO A 121 -27.42 22.55 -15.79
N ASP A 122 -27.72 21.95 -16.95
CA ASP A 122 -27.36 20.56 -17.23
C ASP A 122 -25.82 20.43 -17.26
N PRO A 123 -25.23 19.38 -16.66
CA PRO A 123 -23.79 19.15 -16.71
C PRO A 123 -23.15 19.22 -18.10
N LYS A 124 -23.86 18.79 -19.14
CA LYS A 124 -23.37 18.82 -20.53
C LYS A 124 -23.51 20.19 -21.19
N GLU A 125 -24.36 21.05 -20.65
CA GLU A 125 -24.59 22.39 -21.17
C GLU A 125 -23.77 23.43 -20.41
N LEU A 126 -23.20 23.10 -19.24
CA LEU A 126 -22.48 24.07 -18.41
C LEU A 126 -21.25 24.66 -19.10
N LEU A 127 -20.41 23.82 -19.72
CA LEU A 127 -19.13 24.20 -20.31
C LEU A 127 -18.97 23.58 -21.69
N SER A 128 -18.27 24.29 -22.58
CA SER A 128 -17.88 23.72 -23.87
C SER A 128 -16.75 22.70 -23.71
N ASP A 129 -16.57 21.83 -24.69
CA ASP A 129 -15.44 20.89 -24.71
C ASP A 129 -14.08 21.61 -24.62
N MET A 130 -13.94 22.78 -25.25
CA MET A 130 -12.73 23.59 -25.18
C MET A 130 -12.47 24.14 -23.77
N ASP A 131 -13.52 24.61 -23.07
CA ASP A 131 -13.38 25.09 -21.69
C ASP A 131 -12.92 23.93 -20.77
N MET A 132 -13.49 22.73 -20.98
CA MET A 132 -13.11 21.55 -20.21
C MET A 132 -11.68 21.10 -20.50
N GLU A 133 -11.23 21.13 -21.75
CA GLU A 133 -9.83 20.86 -22.11
C GLU A 133 -8.86 21.87 -21.47
N GLU A 134 -9.20 23.15 -21.47
CA GLU A 134 -8.42 24.20 -20.81
C GLU A 134 -8.36 23.97 -19.30
N LEU A 135 -9.49 23.68 -18.65
CA LEU A 135 -9.53 23.38 -17.23
C LEU A 135 -8.70 22.14 -16.87
N LEU A 136 -8.80 21.06 -17.65
CA LEU A 136 -7.99 19.87 -17.44
C LEU A 136 -6.49 20.17 -17.55
N LEU A 137 -6.10 21.03 -18.50
CA LEU A 137 -4.72 21.45 -18.65
C LEU A 137 -4.23 22.30 -17.48
N VAL A 138 -4.97 23.35 -17.10
CA VAL A 138 -4.54 24.33 -16.09
C VAL A 138 -4.60 23.77 -14.67
N THR A 139 -5.53 22.88 -14.37
CA THR A 139 -5.59 22.19 -13.07
C THR A 139 -4.51 21.12 -12.90
N GLY A 140 -3.89 20.68 -14.00
CA GLY A 140 -2.91 19.59 -14.01
C GLY A 140 -3.53 18.20 -14.14
N CYS A 141 -4.83 18.08 -14.41
CA CYS A 141 -5.48 16.79 -14.64
C CYS A 141 -5.12 16.15 -16.00
N SER A 142 -4.69 16.94 -16.99
CA SER A 142 -4.36 16.44 -18.33
C SER A 142 -3.21 15.43 -18.33
N THR A 143 -2.22 15.57 -17.45
CA THR A 143 -1.10 14.61 -17.32
C THR A 143 -1.58 13.23 -16.91
N GLU A 144 -2.63 13.16 -16.10
CA GLU A 144 -3.24 11.91 -15.65
C GLU A 144 -4.20 11.29 -16.67
N LEU A 145 -4.49 11.99 -17.77
CA LEU A 145 -5.29 11.45 -18.87
C LEU A 145 -4.44 10.99 -20.05
N GLN A 146 -3.14 11.32 -20.06
CA GLN A 146 -2.23 10.92 -21.14
C GLN A 146 -2.04 9.40 -21.16
N ARG A 147 -2.14 8.82 -22.36
CA ARG A 147 -1.84 7.40 -22.57
C ARG A 147 -0.33 7.17 -22.41
N PRO A 148 0.13 6.31 -21.47
CA PRO A 148 1.54 6.05 -21.31
C PRO A 148 2.09 5.28 -22.53
N SER A 149 3.35 5.53 -22.86
CA SER A 149 4.09 4.78 -23.87
C SER A 149 4.57 3.47 -23.26
N CYS A 150 4.37 2.37 -23.97
CA CYS A 150 4.71 1.05 -23.48
C CYS A 150 5.88 0.46 -24.27
N GLU A 151 7.01 0.26 -23.60
CA GLU A 151 8.18 -0.42 -24.16
C GLU A 151 7.85 -1.89 -24.48
N SER A 152 8.51 -2.44 -25.50
CA SER A 152 8.35 -3.84 -25.97
C SER A 152 9.67 -4.59 -25.98
N ASP A 153 10.63 -4.13 -25.17
CA ASP A 153 11.88 -4.86 -24.95
C ASP A 153 11.67 -6.08 -24.05
N CYS A 154 12.69 -6.92 -23.97
CA CYS A 154 12.59 -8.18 -23.25
C CYS A 154 12.32 -8.01 -21.74
N LEU A 155 12.79 -6.93 -21.10
CA LEU A 155 12.55 -6.70 -19.67
C LEU A 155 11.11 -6.27 -19.42
N SER A 156 10.57 -5.39 -20.28
CA SER A 156 9.19 -4.92 -20.24
C SER A 156 8.16 -6.02 -20.52
N GLU A 157 8.55 -7.06 -21.28
CA GLU A 157 7.75 -8.27 -21.48
C GLU A 157 7.89 -9.28 -20.33
N ARG A 158 9.03 -9.29 -19.64
CA ARG A 158 9.33 -10.26 -18.56
C ARG A 158 8.81 -9.84 -17.19
N TYR A 159 8.79 -8.54 -16.89
CA TYR A 159 8.49 -7.99 -15.56
C TYR A 159 7.38 -6.95 -15.59
N ARG A 160 6.61 -6.89 -14.51
CA ARG A 160 5.58 -5.87 -14.28
C ARG A 160 6.22 -4.51 -14.03
N SER A 161 5.62 -3.46 -14.54
CA SER A 161 5.87 -2.10 -14.04
C SER A 161 5.47 -2.02 -12.55
N VAL A 162 6.02 -1.06 -11.81
CA VAL A 162 5.61 -0.82 -10.41
C VAL A 162 4.24 -0.16 -10.33
N THR A 163 3.88 0.64 -11.34
CA THR A 163 2.63 1.39 -11.41
C THR A 163 1.45 0.56 -11.95
N GLY A 164 1.69 -0.67 -12.43
CA GLY A 164 0.69 -1.50 -13.12
C GLY A 164 0.39 -1.05 -14.56
N GLU A 165 0.96 0.08 -15.01
CA GLU A 165 0.83 0.55 -16.38
C GLU A 165 1.42 -0.46 -17.36
N CYS A 166 0.87 -0.48 -18.58
CA CYS A 166 1.29 -1.34 -19.69
C CYS A 166 1.12 -2.85 -19.46
N ASN A 167 0.36 -3.27 -18.43
CA ASN A 167 -0.12 -4.64 -18.35
C ASN A 167 -0.96 -4.96 -19.60
N ASN A 168 -2.04 -4.22 -19.82
CA ASN A 168 -2.79 -4.28 -21.05
C ASN A 168 -2.16 -3.37 -22.11
N ARG A 169 -1.74 -3.92 -23.26
CA ARG A 169 -1.08 -3.13 -24.32
C ARG A 169 -2.05 -2.23 -25.10
N GLN A 170 -3.31 -2.64 -25.22
CA GLN A 170 -4.36 -1.88 -25.91
C GLN A 170 -4.91 -0.74 -25.04
N ASN A 171 -5.05 -0.99 -23.74
CA ASN A 171 -5.50 -0.05 -22.74
C ASN A 171 -4.46 0.08 -21.60
N PRO A 172 -3.34 0.81 -21.82
CA PRO A 172 -2.19 0.82 -20.91
C PRO A 172 -2.44 1.24 -19.46
N ARG A 173 -3.58 1.87 -19.16
CA ARG A 173 -3.95 2.30 -17.82
C ARG A 173 -4.89 1.33 -17.10
N TRP A 174 -5.44 0.31 -17.76
CA TRP A 174 -6.31 -0.66 -17.08
C TRP A 174 -5.55 -1.40 -15.98
N GLY A 175 -6.09 -1.33 -14.76
CA GLY A 175 -5.48 -1.87 -13.55
C GLY A 175 -4.27 -1.11 -12.98
N ALA A 176 -3.86 0.01 -13.59
CA ALA A 176 -2.78 0.84 -13.08
C ALA A 176 -3.15 1.58 -11.78
N ALA A 177 -2.14 2.00 -11.02
CA ALA A 177 -2.33 2.84 -9.86
C ALA A 177 -2.80 4.26 -10.24
N ASN A 178 -3.57 4.88 -9.34
CA ASN A 178 -4.16 6.21 -9.48
C ASN A 178 -5.10 6.39 -10.68
N ILE A 179 -5.89 5.36 -10.99
CA ILE A 179 -6.98 5.43 -11.98
C ILE A 179 -8.34 5.46 -11.26
N PRO A 180 -9.40 6.01 -11.89
CA PRO A 180 -10.75 5.87 -11.35
C PRO A 180 -11.15 4.40 -11.22
N TYR A 181 -11.94 4.05 -10.19
CA TYR A 181 -12.54 2.71 -10.11
C TYR A 181 -13.44 2.43 -11.32
N SER A 182 -13.53 1.17 -11.73
CA SER A 182 -14.50 0.75 -12.75
C SER A 182 -15.93 0.78 -12.18
N ARG A 183 -16.92 1.02 -13.04
CA ARG A 183 -18.35 1.09 -12.69
C ARG A 183 -19.11 -0.02 -13.42
N TRP A 184 -19.60 -1.02 -12.69
CA TRP A 184 -20.47 -2.07 -13.26
C TRP A 184 -21.94 -1.65 -13.35
N LEU A 185 -22.34 -0.68 -12.53
CA LEU A 185 -23.62 0.00 -12.57
C LEU A 185 -23.36 1.52 -12.54
N PRO A 186 -24.24 2.35 -13.15
CA PRO A 186 -24.19 3.80 -13.00
C PRO A 186 -24.20 4.22 -11.54
N ALA A 187 -23.55 5.35 -11.22
CA ALA A 187 -23.56 5.91 -9.88
C ALA A 187 -24.97 6.43 -9.50
N GLU A 188 -25.39 6.23 -8.26
CA GLU A 188 -26.62 6.79 -7.69
C GLU A 188 -26.25 7.84 -6.62
N TYR A 189 -26.21 9.09 -7.05
CA TYR A 189 -26.04 10.27 -6.20
C TYR A 189 -27.39 10.99 -5.99
N GLU A 190 -27.45 11.90 -5.02
CA GLU A 190 -28.65 12.71 -4.74
C GLU A 190 -28.87 13.79 -5.82
N ASP A 191 -27.80 14.21 -6.49
CA ASP A 191 -27.84 15.07 -7.68
C ASP A 191 -26.91 14.55 -8.78
N VAL A 192 -27.01 15.14 -9.97
CA VAL A 192 -26.19 14.77 -11.14
C VAL A 192 -24.70 15.08 -10.98
N TRP A 193 -24.33 15.88 -9.97
CA TRP A 193 -22.99 16.42 -9.74
C TRP A 193 -22.17 15.61 -8.73
N GLY A 194 -22.78 14.61 -8.10
CA GLY A 194 -22.09 13.72 -7.19
C GLY A 194 -22.26 14.04 -5.71
N VAL A 195 -23.35 14.71 -5.34
CA VAL A 195 -23.76 14.84 -3.92
C VAL A 195 -24.16 13.46 -3.37
N PRO A 196 -23.53 12.96 -2.29
CA PRO A 196 -23.83 11.66 -1.71
C PRO A 196 -25.30 11.50 -1.32
N ARG A 197 -25.83 10.28 -1.38
CA ARG A 197 -27.17 10.00 -0.85
C ARG A 197 -27.25 10.26 0.65
N GLY A 198 -28.33 10.90 1.10
CA GLY A 198 -28.53 11.26 2.51
C GLY A 198 -27.75 12.52 2.90
N TRP A 199 -27.40 13.36 1.92
CA TRP A 199 -26.83 14.67 2.16
C TRP A 199 -27.90 15.63 2.69
N ASP A 200 -29.05 15.73 2.03
CA ASP A 200 -30.24 16.35 2.61
C ASP A 200 -31.00 15.33 3.49
N PRO A 201 -31.15 15.58 4.81
CA PRO A 201 -31.89 14.70 5.71
C PRO A 201 -33.38 14.58 5.37
N GLN A 202 -33.93 15.55 4.63
CA GLN A 202 -35.34 15.57 4.25
C GLN A 202 -35.58 14.92 2.88
N HIS A 203 -34.51 14.62 2.13
CA HIS A 203 -34.65 13.94 0.85
C HIS A 203 -35.18 12.52 1.05
N THR A 204 -36.19 12.18 0.26
CA THR A 204 -36.84 10.87 0.33
C THR A 204 -36.46 10.01 -0.86
N TYR A 205 -36.18 8.75 -0.59
CA TYR A 205 -35.92 7.70 -1.56
C TYR A 205 -37.04 6.69 -1.41
N ASN A 206 -37.80 6.41 -2.48
CA ASN A 206 -38.95 5.50 -2.42
C ASN A 206 -39.92 5.86 -1.25
N ASN A 207 -40.25 7.15 -1.10
CA ASN A 207 -41.12 7.70 -0.06
C ASN A 207 -40.61 7.54 1.40
N ALA A 208 -39.33 7.25 1.61
CA ALA A 208 -38.72 7.20 2.94
C ALA A 208 -37.36 7.92 2.97
N THR A 209 -37.02 8.56 4.08
CA THR A 209 -35.67 9.11 4.28
C THR A 209 -34.67 7.99 4.59
N LEU A 210 -33.40 8.18 4.23
CA LEU A 210 -32.37 7.20 4.60
C LEU A 210 -32.01 7.32 6.09
N PRO A 211 -31.80 6.20 6.79
CA PRO A 211 -31.44 6.23 8.21
C PRO A 211 -30.05 6.82 8.41
N PRO A 212 -29.80 7.49 9.57
CA PRO A 212 -28.45 7.78 10.02
C PRO A 212 -27.65 6.47 10.11
N VAL A 213 -26.49 6.42 9.44
CA VAL A 213 -25.69 5.20 9.33
C VAL A 213 -25.22 4.65 10.69
N ARG A 214 -25.02 5.53 11.68
CA ARG A 214 -24.70 5.14 13.05
C ARG A 214 -25.84 4.37 13.72
N ARG A 215 -27.09 4.74 13.44
CA ARG A 215 -28.25 4.00 13.95
C ARG A 215 -28.33 2.60 13.35
N VAL A 216 -28.03 2.45 12.06
CA VAL A 216 -27.94 1.13 11.42
C VAL A 216 -26.83 0.31 12.09
N SER A 217 -25.69 0.92 12.39
CA SER A 217 -24.60 0.25 13.11
C SER A 217 -25.03 -0.28 14.48
N GLN A 218 -25.71 0.54 15.29
CA GLN A 218 -26.16 0.14 16.62
C GLN A 218 -27.24 -0.95 16.60
N GLU A 219 -28.20 -0.84 15.68
CA GLU A 219 -29.39 -1.72 15.68
C GLU A 219 -29.14 -3.05 14.94
N VAL A 220 -28.25 -3.06 13.95
CA VAL A 220 -28.01 -4.20 13.04
C VAL A 220 -26.59 -4.76 13.17
N LEU A 221 -25.56 -3.91 13.27
CA LEU A 221 -24.18 -4.37 13.17
C LEU A 221 -23.56 -4.72 14.54
N PHE A 222 -23.91 -3.99 15.59
CA PHE A 222 -23.28 -4.08 16.89
C PHE A 222 -23.40 -5.48 17.50
N THR A 223 -22.29 -5.98 18.06
CA THR A 223 -22.21 -7.25 18.80
C THR A 223 -21.22 -7.10 19.94
N HIS A 224 -21.64 -7.45 21.16
CA HIS A 224 -20.72 -7.47 22.31
C HIS A 224 -19.63 -8.53 22.13
N ASN A 225 -18.41 -8.20 22.59
CA ASN A 225 -17.23 -9.05 22.42
C ASN A 225 -17.36 -10.45 23.07
N ASP A 226 -18.14 -10.57 24.14
CA ASP A 226 -18.41 -11.80 24.88
C ASP A 226 -19.54 -12.66 24.27
N ASN A 227 -20.24 -12.12 23.27
CA ASN A 227 -21.37 -12.77 22.60
C ASN A 227 -21.10 -12.96 21.10
N ILE A 228 -19.92 -13.49 20.76
CA ILE A 228 -19.55 -13.83 19.38
C ILE A 228 -19.62 -15.34 19.15
N SER A 229 -19.95 -15.74 17.92
CA SER A 229 -19.72 -17.11 17.45
C SER A 229 -18.35 -17.23 16.81
N LEU A 230 -17.67 -18.34 17.07
CA LEU A 230 -16.38 -18.66 16.49
C LEU A 230 -16.54 -19.61 15.31
N ASP A 231 -15.70 -19.44 14.30
CA ASP A 231 -15.65 -20.32 13.15
C ASP A 231 -15.07 -21.68 13.54
N SER A 232 -15.76 -22.77 13.20
CA SER A 232 -15.29 -24.13 13.48
C SER A 232 -14.35 -24.70 12.41
N ALA A 233 -14.25 -24.06 11.23
CA ALA A 233 -13.51 -24.60 10.11
C ALA A 233 -12.32 -23.73 9.68
N LEU A 234 -12.29 -22.44 10.05
CA LEU A 234 -11.32 -21.47 9.55
C LEU A 234 -10.52 -20.82 10.68
N SER A 235 -9.22 -20.68 10.45
CA SER A 235 -8.31 -19.96 11.35
C SER A 235 -8.47 -18.45 11.18
N HIS A 236 -7.98 -17.70 12.15
CA HIS A 236 -7.95 -16.24 12.07
C HIS A 236 -7.01 -15.75 10.96
N LEU A 237 -5.99 -16.52 10.59
CA LEU A 237 -5.10 -16.18 9.47
C LEU A 237 -5.84 -16.02 8.13
N LEU A 238 -6.96 -16.72 7.91
CA LEU A 238 -7.78 -16.49 6.71
C LEU A 238 -8.32 -15.05 6.66
N VAL A 239 -8.72 -14.51 7.81
CA VAL A 239 -9.25 -13.13 7.91
C VAL A 239 -8.14 -12.13 7.59
N GLU A 240 -6.96 -12.34 8.17
CA GLU A 240 -5.77 -11.53 7.91
C GLU A 240 -5.34 -11.61 6.44
N TRP A 241 -5.42 -12.79 5.81
CA TRP A 241 -5.12 -12.93 4.38
C TRP A 241 -6.10 -12.16 3.50
N GLY A 242 -7.38 -12.10 3.88
CA GLY A 242 -8.37 -11.29 3.19
C GLY A 242 -8.01 -9.81 3.17
N GLN A 243 -7.59 -9.28 4.31
CA GLN A 243 -7.11 -7.89 4.43
C GLN A 243 -5.78 -7.68 3.71
N TRP A 244 -4.86 -8.64 3.80
CA TRP A 244 -3.58 -8.63 3.09
C TRP A 244 -3.77 -8.46 1.58
N ILE A 245 -4.72 -9.19 0.99
CA ILE A 245 -5.05 -9.08 -0.43
C ILE A 245 -5.88 -7.83 -0.75
N ASP A 246 -6.76 -7.37 0.16
CA ASP A 246 -7.45 -6.07 -0.02
C ASP A 246 -6.43 -4.95 -0.15
N HIS A 247 -5.37 -5.00 0.66
CA HIS A 247 -4.30 -4.00 0.66
C HIS A 247 -3.37 -4.10 -0.56
N ASP A 248 -3.40 -5.20 -1.31
CA ASP A 248 -2.69 -5.34 -2.58
C ASP A 248 -3.48 -4.70 -3.75
N VAL A 249 -4.81 -4.63 -3.66
CA VAL A 249 -5.66 -4.26 -4.80
C VAL A 249 -6.54 -3.03 -4.59
N VAL A 250 -6.79 -2.59 -3.36
CA VAL A 250 -7.65 -1.45 -3.03
C VAL A 250 -6.97 -0.49 -2.06
N LEU A 251 -6.82 0.78 -2.46
CA LEU A 251 -6.57 1.90 -1.56
C LEU A 251 -7.38 3.11 -2.04
N THR A 252 -8.47 3.44 -1.34
CA THR A 252 -9.24 4.67 -1.62
C THR A 252 -8.72 5.83 -0.76
N PRO A 253 -8.09 6.85 -1.36
CA PRO A 253 -7.67 8.05 -0.63
C PRO A 253 -8.88 8.86 -0.15
N GLN A 254 -8.73 9.54 0.98
CA GLN A 254 -9.63 10.61 1.39
C GLN A 254 -9.16 11.94 0.84
N SER A 255 -10.05 12.93 0.80
CA SER A 255 -9.66 14.33 0.64
C SER A 255 -8.54 14.67 1.63
N PRO A 256 -7.38 15.16 1.16
CA PRO A 256 -6.30 15.62 2.04
C PRO A 256 -6.71 16.82 2.88
N SER A 257 -7.70 17.60 2.42
CA SER A 257 -8.25 18.70 3.19
C SER A 257 -9.20 18.20 4.29
N THR A 258 -8.97 18.68 5.52
CA THR A 258 -9.90 18.55 6.66
C THR A 258 -10.72 19.83 6.89
N ALA A 259 -10.54 20.83 6.05
CA ALA A 259 -11.32 22.07 6.05
C ALA A 259 -12.25 22.08 4.83
N ALA A 260 -13.48 22.54 5.02
CA ALA A 260 -14.42 22.77 3.93
C ALA A 260 -13.84 23.78 2.93
N PHE A 261 -13.95 23.50 1.64
CA PHE A 261 -13.36 24.35 0.60
C PHE A 261 -14.02 25.72 0.57
N ARG A 262 -15.35 25.77 0.68
CA ARG A 262 -16.13 27.01 0.59
C ARG A 262 -16.07 27.83 1.88
N THR A 263 -16.51 27.23 2.98
CA THR A 263 -16.67 27.95 4.25
C THR A 263 -15.38 27.99 5.07
N GLY A 264 -14.44 27.09 4.80
CA GLY A 264 -13.25 26.93 5.63
C GLY A 264 -13.50 26.27 6.98
N ALA A 265 -14.71 25.76 7.21
CA ALA A 265 -15.07 25.10 8.44
C ALA A 265 -14.23 23.83 8.65
N ASP A 266 -13.73 23.63 9.87
CA ASP A 266 -12.98 22.42 10.24
C ASP A 266 -13.95 21.24 10.37
N CYS A 267 -13.89 20.29 9.43
CA CYS A 267 -14.75 19.11 9.39
C CYS A 267 -14.61 18.22 10.64
N THR A 268 -13.53 18.38 11.43
CA THR A 268 -13.34 17.66 12.69
C THR A 268 -14.10 18.27 13.86
N ARG A 269 -14.71 19.44 13.66
CA ARG A 269 -15.41 20.21 14.68
C ARG A 269 -16.83 20.60 14.27
N THR A 270 -17.09 20.70 12.97
CA THR A 270 -18.43 20.99 12.45
C THR A 270 -19.19 19.73 12.08
N CYS A 271 -20.52 19.77 12.26
CA CYS A 271 -21.45 18.79 11.71
C CYS A 271 -22.14 19.29 10.44
N SER A 272 -21.69 20.43 9.89
CA SER A 272 -22.13 20.93 8.59
C SER A 272 -21.71 19.99 7.47
N ARG A 273 -22.57 19.87 6.47
CA ARG A 273 -22.28 19.17 5.22
C ARG A 273 -21.83 20.20 4.20
N ASP A 274 -20.52 20.30 4.02
CA ASP A 274 -19.86 21.20 3.08
C ASP A 274 -18.56 20.51 2.64
N ALA A 275 -18.35 20.32 1.34
CA ALA A 275 -17.27 19.49 0.84
C ALA A 275 -15.90 19.96 1.36
N PRO A 276 -15.04 19.06 1.87
CA PRO A 276 -15.14 17.60 1.84
C PRO A 276 -15.81 16.97 3.09
N CYS A 277 -16.42 17.76 3.97
CA CYS A 277 -17.10 17.30 5.17
C CYS A 277 -18.42 16.58 4.83
N PHE A 278 -18.54 15.31 5.20
CA PHE A 278 -19.81 14.55 5.14
C PHE A 278 -20.06 13.78 6.44
N PRO A 279 -20.26 14.49 7.56
CA PRO A 279 -20.21 13.93 8.92
C PRO A 279 -21.33 12.91 9.20
N ILE A 280 -20.98 11.89 9.99
CA ILE A 280 -21.91 10.85 10.44
C ILE A 280 -22.66 11.36 11.66
N GLN A 281 -23.97 11.57 11.53
CA GLN A 281 -24.79 12.07 12.62
C GLN A 281 -24.92 11.03 13.75
N ILE A 282 -24.76 11.49 14.99
CA ILE A 282 -24.93 10.67 16.20
C ILE A 282 -26.41 10.78 16.63
N PRO A 283 -27.16 9.66 16.69
CA PRO A 283 -28.54 9.66 17.16
C PRO A 283 -28.65 10.15 18.61
N LEU A 284 -29.80 10.73 18.98
CA LEU A 284 -30.04 11.18 20.37
C LEU A 284 -30.02 10.04 21.39
N SER A 285 -30.33 8.82 20.96
CA SER A 285 -30.28 7.60 21.76
C SER A 285 -28.88 7.03 21.95
N ASP A 286 -27.87 7.55 21.23
CA ASP A 286 -26.51 7.04 21.28
C ASP A 286 -25.81 7.44 22.59
N PRO A 287 -25.12 6.52 23.28
CA PRO A 287 -24.34 6.85 24.48
C PRO A 287 -23.26 7.94 24.28
N ARG A 288 -22.82 8.17 23.03
CA ARG A 288 -21.87 9.24 22.66
C ARG A 288 -22.52 10.62 22.56
N HIS A 289 -23.86 10.68 22.59
CA HIS A 289 -24.59 11.93 22.53
C HIS A 289 -24.21 12.84 23.73
N GLY A 290 -24.11 14.14 23.47
CA GLY A 290 -23.64 15.12 24.45
C GLY A 290 -22.11 15.34 24.47
N VAL A 291 -21.31 14.43 23.90
CA VAL A 291 -19.87 14.66 23.68
C VAL A 291 -19.63 15.40 22.36
N GLN A 292 -20.21 14.89 21.27
CA GLN A 292 -20.30 15.56 19.96
C GLN A 292 -21.63 15.17 19.30
N SER A 293 -22.11 16.00 18.38
CA SER A 293 -23.35 15.74 17.61
C SER A 293 -23.13 14.84 16.39
N CYS A 294 -21.88 14.66 15.96
CA CYS A 294 -21.51 13.83 14.82
C CYS A 294 -20.09 13.28 14.95
N MET A 295 -19.80 12.21 14.22
CA MET A 295 -18.43 11.76 13.97
C MET A 295 -17.92 12.36 12.64
N PRO A 296 -16.65 12.80 12.59
CA PRO A 296 -16.07 13.34 11.36
C PRO A 296 -15.94 12.27 10.29
N PHE A 297 -16.29 12.64 9.06
CA PHE A 297 -16.07 11.83 7.87
C PHE A 297 -15.70 12.75 6.72
N PHE A 298 -14.59 12.43 6.06
CA PHE A 298 -14.12 13.11 4.86
C PHE A 298 -14.48 12.27 3.63
N ARG A 299 -15.05 12.94 2.63
CA ARG A 299 -15.31 12.34 1.33
C ARG A 299 -14.04 11.75 0.73
N SER A 300 -14.19 10.68 -0.02
CA SER A 300 -13.11 10.09 -0.81
C SER A 300 -12.64 11.10 -1.84
N ALA A 301 -11.33 11.11 -2.11
CA ALA A 301 -10.74 12.00 -3.09
C ALA A 301 -11.33 11.74 -4.49
N PRO A 302 -11.61 12.80 -5.28
CA PRO A 302 -12.05 12.65 -6.65
C PRO A 302 -10.89 12.24 -7.57
N SER A 303 -11.22 11.66 -8.72
CA SER A 303 -10.30 11.40 -9.82
C SER A 303 -10.39 12.49 -10.88
N CYS A 304 -9.33 12.65 -11.68
CA CYS A 304 -9.30 13.56 -12.84
C CYS A 304 -10.12 12.99 -14.01
N VAL A 305 -11.44 12.93 -13.85
CA VAL A 305 -12.40 12.64 -14.94
C VAL A 305 -13.07 13.94 -15.39
N PRO A 306 -13.39 14.10 -16.69
CA PRO A 306 -14.13 15.26 -17.15
C PRO A 306 -15.46 15.44 -16.40
N SER A 307 -15.72 16.67 -15.93
CA SER A 307 -16.76 16.98 -14.95
C SER A 307 -18.21 16.93 -15.45
N TYR A 308 -18.45 16.69 -16.75
CA TYR A 308 -19.76 16.30 -17.27
C TYR A 308 -20.13 14.84 -16.94
N ARG A 309 -19.22 14.08 -16.32
CA ARG A 309 -19.48 12.78 -15.71
C ARG A 309 -19.67 12.94 -14.20
N HIS A 310 -20.38 12.00 -13.59
CA HIS A 310 -20.52 11.95 -12.14
C HIS A 310 -19.15 11.85 -11.45
N ARG A 311 -19.07 12.33 -10.20
CA ARG A 311 -17.87 12.21 -9.38
C ARG A 311 -17.40 10.75 -9.28
N GLU A 312 -16.16 10.50 -9.69
CA GLU A 312 -15.49 9.21 -9.54
C GLU A 312 -14.36 9.28 -8.53
N GLN A 313 -14.23 8.22 -7.73
CA GLN A 313 -13.11 8.02 -6.81
C GLN A 313 -12.01 7.23 -7.51
N LEU A 314 -10.76 7.38 -7.05
CA LEU A 314 -9.62 6.63 -7.57
C LEU A 314 -9.15 5.50 -6.65
N ASN A 315 -8.51 4.50 -7.26
CA ASN A 315 -7.65 3.54 -6.59
C ASN A 315 -6.21 4.06 -6.61
N ALA A 316 -5.57 4.26 -5.46
CA ALA A 316 -4.21 4.80 -5.41
C ALA A 316 -3.11 3.75 -5.64
N ILE A 317 -3.48 2.47 -5.67
CA ILE A 317 -2.57 1.34 -5.88
C ILE A 317 -2.98 0.52 -7.11
N THR A 318 -2.12 -0.40 -7.54
CA THR A 318 -2.40 -1.32 -8.64
C THR A 318 -3.64 -2.15 -8.35
N SER A 319 -4.35 -2.60 -9.40
CA SER A 319 -5.50 -3.50 -9.23
C SER A 319 -5.08 -4.97 -9.18
N PHE A 320 -3.88 -5.30 -9.67
CA PHE A 320 -3.38 -6.67 -9.78
C PHE A 320 -2.98 -7.24 -8.43
N VAL A 321 -3.12 -8.56 -8.25
CA VAL A 321 -2.47 -9.27 -7.14
C VAL A 321 -1.01 -9.47 -7.53
N ASP A 322 -0.17 -8.50 -7.21
CA ASP A 322 1.23 -8.41 -7.62
C ASP A 322 2.20 -8.06 -6.48
N ALA A 323 1.73 -8.19 -5.23
CA ALA A 323 2.46 -7.90 -4.01
C ALA A 323 2.87 -6.41 -3.85
N SER A 324 2.07 -5.49 -4.40
CA SER A 324 2.26 -4.03 -4.28
C SER A 324 2.31 -3.55 -2.83
N MET A 325 1.62 -4.22 -1.90
CA MET A 325 1.71 -3.92 -0.46
C MET A 325 3.11 -4.19 0.14
N VAL A 326 3.95 -4.99 -0.53
CA VAL A 326 5.38 -5.17 -0.21
C VAL A 326 6.24 -4.18 -0.99
N TYR A 327 5.97 -3.99 -2.29
CA TYR A 327 6.88 -3.31 -3.22
C TYR A 327 6.56 -1.84 -3.50
N GLY A 328 5.37 -1.37 -3.14
CA GLY A 328 4.84 -0.06 -3.49
C GLY A 328 4.14 -0.04 -4.86
N SER A 329 3.31 0.99 -5.07
CA SER A 329 2.61 1.23 -6.34
C SER A 329 3.16 2.45 -7.11
N SER A 330 4.32 2.96 -6.70
CA SER A 330 5.03 4.04 -7.38
C SER A 330 6.52 3.74 -7.47
N SER A 331 7.15 4.21 -8.55
CA SER A 331 8.59 4.06 -8.75
C SER A 331 9.42 4.72 -7.64
N SER A 332 8.94 5.82 -7.05
CA SER A 332 9.63 6.50 -5.95
C SER A 332 9.62 5.70 -4.65
N LEU A 333 8.47 5.14 -4.25
CA LEU A 333 8.40 4.33 -3.04
C LEU A 333 9.12 3.00 -3.23
N ALA A 334 8.93 2.33 -4.38
CA ALA A 334 9.63 1.10 -4.68
C ALA A 334 11.16 1.27 -4.63
N SER A 335 11.68 2.39 -5.14
CA SER A 335 13.12 2.70 -5.05
C SER A 335 13.55 2.97 -3.61
N ALA A 336 12.74 3.69 -2.82
CA ALA A 336 13.05 4.00 -1.42
C ALA A 336 13.02 2.77 -0.49
N LEU A 337 12.23 1.74 -0.84
CA LEU A 337 12.13 0.49 -0.10
C LEU A 337 13.28 -0.49 -0.40
N ARG A 338 14.08 -0.22 -1.45
CA ARG A 338 15.21 -1.05 -1.83
C ARG A 338 16.49 -0.61 -1.13
N ASN A 339 17.33 -1.57 -0.79
CA ASN A 339 18.64 -1.29 -0.23
C ASN A 339 19.65 -1.02 -1.35
N SER A 340 19.72 0.24 -1.79
CA SER A 340 20.61 0.69 -2.87
C SER A 340 22.10 0.48 -2.58
N SER A 341 22.48 0.33 -1.30
CA SER A 341 23.85 0.05 -0.88
C SER A 341 24.20 -1.44 -0.92
N CYS A 342 23.21 -2.31 -1.01
CA CYS A 342 23.41 -3.76 -1.04
C CYS A 342 23.64 -4.25 -2.48
N ARG A 343 24.72 -5.01 -2.68
CA ARG A 343 25.03 -5.66 -3.98
C ARG A 343 24.08 -6.81 -4.35
N LEU A 344 23.07 -7.12 -3.53
CA LEU A 344 22.16 -8.24 -3.75
C LEU A 344 20.74 -7.82 -4.14
N GLY A 345 20.41 -6.54 -4.30
CA GLY A 345 19.03 -6.16 -4.71
C GLY A 345 17.97 -6.42 -3.63
N SER A 346 18.41 -6.54 -2.38
CA SER A 346 17.54 -6.75 -1.21
C SER A 346 16.68 -5.53 -0.89
N MET A 347 15.58 -5.74 -0.16
CA MET A 347 14.80 -4.68 0.45
C MET A 347 15.53 -4.10 1.67
N THR A 348 15.30 -2.82 1.96
CA THR A 348 15.84 -2.11 3.12
C THR A 348 15.32 -2.73 4.41
N LEU A 349 16.19 -2.80 5.42
CA LEU A 349 15.90 -3.37 6.73
C LEU A 349 15.98 -2.31 7.81
N ASN A 350 15.35 -2.57 8.95
CA ASN A 350 15.49 -1.72 10.12
C ASN A 350 16.96 -1.68 10.59
N SER A 351 17.50 -0.48 10.75
CA SER A 351 18.88 -0.28 11.23
C SER A 351 18.98 -0.16 12.76
N GLN A 352 17.86 0.03 13.46
CA GLN A 352 17.83 0.33 14.90
C GLN A 352 17.44 -0.89 15.73
N HIS A 353 16.55 -1.73 15.21
CA HIS A 353 16.02 -2.89 15.92
C HIS A 353 16.04 -4.14 15.05
N SER A 354 16.28 -5.28 15.69
CA SER A 354 16.08 -6.60 15.13
C SER A 354 15.23 -7.45 16.06
N ASP A 355 14.62 -8.47 15.48
CA ASP A 355 13.84 -9.49 16.16
C ASP A 355 14.76 -10.67 16.45
N GLN A 356 15.66 -10.57 17.45
CA GLN A 356 16.64 -11.61 17.78
C GLN A 356 17.34 -12.15 16.52
N ASP A 357 18.05 -11.26 15.83
CA ASP A 357 18.78 -11.47 14.55
C ASP A 357 17.92 -11.55 13.27
N LEU A 358 16.60 -11.72 13.38
CA LEU A 358 15.71 -11.58 12.22
C LEU A 358 15.35 -10.12 11.96
N ALA A 359 15.23 -9.75 10.69
CA ALA A 359 15.03 -8.35 10.31
C ALA A 359 13.61 -7.86 10.57
N TYR A 360 13.47 -6.56 10.88
CA TYR A 360 12.22 -5.82 10.80
C TYR A 360 12.18 -4.95 9.53
N MET A 361 10.98 -4.49 9.18
CA MET A 361 10.79 -3.40 8.23
C MET A 361 11.53 -2.12 8.70
N PRO A 362 12.00 -1.27 7.78
CA PRO A 362 12.53 0.03 8.13
C PRO A 362 11.44 0.88 8.78
N PHE A 363 11.82 1.85 9.62
CA PHE A 363 10.87 2.85 10.11
C PHE A 363 10.60 3.92 9.05
N LEU A 364 9.43 4.56 9.13
CA LEU A 364 9.11 5.70 8.27
C LEU A 364 10.17 6.80 8.41
N PRO A 365 10.67 7.38 7.30
CA PRO A 365 11.64 8.47 7.31
C PRO A 365 10.94 9.78 7.65
N ARG A 366 10.42 9.92 8.87
CA ARG A 366 9.85 11.18 9.35
C ARG A 366 10.95 12.00 10.03
N LEU A 367 11.22 13.18 9.49
CA LEU A 367 12.12 14.20 10.07
C LEU A 367 11.72 14.61 11.49
N GLN A 368 10.52 14.24 11.93
CA GLN A 368 9.94 14.58 13.21
C GLN A 368 9.23 13.34 13.79
N ALA A 369 9.92 12.59 14.65
CA ALA A 369 9.40 11.39 15.31
C ALA A 369 8.10 11.64 16.11
N HIS A 370 7.84 12.88 16.52
CA HIS A 370 6.59 13.27 17.19
C HIS A 370 5.37 13.35 16.27
N LEU A 371 5.56 13.30 14.93
CA LEU A 371 4.47 13.23 13.96
C LEU A 371 4.04 11.78 13.66
N ASP A 372 4.67 10.80 14.28
CA ASP A 372 4.43 9.38 14.06
C ASP A 372 3.37 8.86 15.05
N PRO A 373 2.25 8.27 14.60
CA PRO A 373 1.20 7.77 15.50
C PRO A 373 1.65 6.52 16.27
N CYS A 374 2.67 5.82 15.79
CA CYS A 374 3.34 4.76 16.53
C CYS A 374 4.44 5.31 17.47
N GLY A 375 4.80 6.59 17.31
CA GLY A 375 5.87 7.28 18.00
C GLY A 375 5.65 7.46 19.51
N PRO A 376 6.73 7.76 20.28
CA PRO A 376 6.61 8.19 21.67
C PRO A 376 5.65 9.37 21.82
N ARG A 377 4.67 9.24 22.72
CA ARG A 377 3.86 10.38 23.17
C ARG A 377 4.44 10.91 24.48
N ASN A 378 4.77 12.20 24.52
CA ASN A 378 5.05 12.89 25.78
C ASN A 378 3.75 12.95 26.58
N SER A 379 3.62 12.12 27.62
CA SER A 379 2.48 12.17 28.54
C SER A 379 2.55 13.43 29.40
N SER A 380 2.08 14.57 28.89
CA SER A 380 1.90 15.78 29.69
C SER A 380 0.60 15.77 30.51
N SER A 381 -0.15 14.66 30.53
CA SER A 381 -1.37 14.49 31.33
C SER A 381 -1.30 13.34 32.33
N SER A 382 -0.16 13.12 33.00
CA SER A 382 -0.14 12.32 34.23
C SER A 382 -0.72 13.14 35.38
N ARG A 383 -2.03 13.01 35.66
CA ARG A 383 -2.47 13.07 37.06
C ARG A 383 -1.90 11.83 37.74
N ALA A 384 -1.12 12.08 38.77
CA ALA A 384 -0.30 11.13 39.50
C ALA A 384 -1.05 9.86 39.90
N SER A 385 -0.47 8.69 39.58
CA SER A 385 -0.32 7.51 40.45
C SER A 385 -0.23 6.18 39.68
N ASP A 386 0.72 6.06 38.74
CA ASP A 386 1.27 4.73 38.45
C ASP A 386 2.73 4.83 38.04
N ARG A 387 3.63 4.53 38.99
CA ARG A 387 5.08 4.40 38.78
C ARG A 387 5.42 2.92 38.56
N SER A 388 4.78 2.28 37.58
CA SER A 388 5.32 1.07 36.99
C SER A 388 6.15 1.44 35.75
N SER A 389 7.25 0.74 35.57
CA SER A 389 8.37 1.04 34.69
C SER A 389 8.05 0.95 33.19
N HIS A 390 7.25 1.86 32.65
CA HIS A 390 7.17 2.04 31.20
C HIS A 390 8.44 2.74 30.71
N GLN A 391 9.46 1.95 30.35
CA GLN A 391 10.50 2.40 29.42
C GLN A 391 9.79 3.09 28.25
N GLY A 392 10.11 4.36 28.01
CA GLY A 392 9.42 5.16 27.01
C GLY A 392 9.39 4.45 25.66
N ASN A 393 8.24 4.45 24.97
CA ASN A 393 8.11 3.93 23.62
C ASN A 393 9.07 4.69 22.69
N THR A 394 10.22 4.11 22.31
CA THR A 394 11.17 4.74 21.38
C THR A 394 10.94 4.33 19.92
N THR A 395 9.82 3.67 19.60
CA THR A 395 9.60 3.08 18.28
C THR A 395 8.83 4.00 17.35
N SER A 396 8.83 3.66 16.07
CA SER A 396 8.15 4.38 14.99
C SER A 396 7.26 3.42 14.20
N CYS A 397 6.39 3.95 13.35
CA CYS A 397 5.65 3.14 12.40
C CYS A 397 6.62 2.59 11.35
N PHE A 398 6.40 1.34 10.96
CA PHE A 398 7.13 0.70 9.89
C PHE A 398 6.77 1.28 8.52
N GLN A 399 7.73 1.31 7.61
CA GLN A 399 7.55 1.64 6.20
C GLN A 399 7.46 0.36 5.38
N ALA A 400 6.44 0.28 4.53
CA ALA A 400 6.19 -0.82 3.61
C ALA A 400 5.69 -0.27 2.25
N GLY A 401 5.34 -1.16 1.33
CA GLY A 401 4.71 -0.81 0.05
C GLY A 401 3.30 -0.23 0.19
N ASP A 402 2.61 -0.53 1.30
CA ASP A 402 1.29 0.03 1.62
C ASP A 402 1.33 0.85 2.93
N SER A 403 0.58 1.95 2.97
CA SER A 403 0.58 2.88 4.12
C SER A 403 -0.17 2.35 5.35
N ARG A 404 -0.94 1.28 5.21
CA ARG A 404 -1.74 0.64 6.27
C ARG A 404 -1.01 -0.51 6.96
N ALA A 405 0.28 -0.73 6.67
CA ALA A 405 1.07 -1.80 7.27
C ALA A 405 1.10 -1.81 8.82
N ASN A 406 0.85 -0.67 9.45
CA ASN A 406 0.81 -0.52 10.91
C ASN A 406 -0.61 -0.59 11.50
N GLU A 407 -1.58 -1.12 10.76
CA GLU A 407 -2.98 -1.12 11.19
C GLU A 407 -3.20 -1.82 12.50
N HIS A 408 -2.75 -3.07 12.59
CA HIS A 408 -2.69 -3.88 13.80
C HIS A 408 -1.50 -4.82 13.71
N LEU A 409 -1.24 -5.54 14.80
CA LEU A 409 -0.07 -6.42 14.91
C LEU A 409 -0.07 -7.55 13.85
N GLY A 410 -1.24 -8.02 13.41
CA GLY A 410 -1.37 -9.04 12.35
C GLY A 410 -0.80 -8.57 11.01
N MET A 411 -1.19 -7.37 10.57
CA MET A 411 -0.61 -6.74 9.37
C MET A 411 0.89 -6.48 9.49
N ILE A 412 1.37 -5.98 10.64
CA ILE A 412 2.81 -5.79 10.86
C ILE A 412 3.57 -7.12 10.74
N ALA A 413 3.01 -8.20 11.28
CA ALA A 413 3.60 -9.52 11.20
C ALA A 413 3.68 -10.04 9.75
N LEU A 414 2.60 -9.92 8.97
CA LEU A 414 2.59 -10.35 7.56
C LEU A 414 3.53 -9.50 6.68
N HIS A 415 3.53 -8.17 6.83
CA HIS A 415 4.48 -7.33 6.08
C HIS A 415 5.93 -7.66 6.42
N THR A 416 6.24 -7.92 7.70
CA THR A 416 7.59 -8.34 8.11
C THR A 416 7.94 -9.72 7.54
N LEU A 417 6.99 -10.65 7.55
CA LEU A 417 7.17 -12.00 7.01
C LEU A 417 7.52 -11.98 5.52
N PHE A 418 6.76 -11.23 4.71
CA PHE A 418 6.98 -11.17 3.27
C PHE A 418 8.18 -10.29 2.87
N LEU A 419 8.57 -9.32 3.69
CA LEU A 419 9.87 -8.65 3.55
C LEU A 419 11.03 -9.65 3.70
N ARG A 420 10.96 -10.51 4.73
CA ARG A 420 11.97 -11.55 4.97
C ARG A 420 12.01 -12.55 3.82
N GLU A 421 10.83 -12.97 3.33
CA GLU A 421 10.74 -13.91 2.21
C GLU A 421 11.38 -13.36 0.93
N HIS A 422 11.14 -12.09 0.59
CA HIS A 422 11.82 -11.46 -0.56
C HIS A 422 13.35 -11.54 -0.41
N ASN A 423 13.89 -11.16 0.75
CA ASN A 423 15.33 -11.17 0.98
C ASN A 423 15.91 -12.59 1.03
N ARG A 424 15.13 -13.60 1.44
CA ARG A 424 15.49 -15.02 1.34
C ARG A 424 15.61 -15.45 -0.12
N LEU A 425 14.58 -15.19 -0.93
CA LEU A 425 14.55 -15.49 -2.37
C LEU A 425 15.73 -14.84 -3.11
N VAL A 426 15.99 -13.56 -2.84
CA VAL A 426 17.12 -12.83 -3.41
C VAL A 426 18.46 -13.54 -3.16
N ARG A 427 18.71 -13.99 -1.93
CA ARG A 427 19.96 -14.67 -1.57
C ARG A 427 20.09 -16.01 -2.29
N GLU A 428 19.03 -16.81 -2.32
CA GLU A 428 19.04 -18.11 -2.98
C GLU A 428 19.17 -17.99 -4.51
N LEU A 429 18.48 -17.04 -5.12
CA LEU A 429 18.61 -16.74 -6.55
C LEU A 429 20.02 -16.27 -6.91
N HIS A 430 20.68 -15.48 -6.04
CA HIS A 430 22.06 -15.08 -6.25
C HIS A 430 23.04 -16.26 -6.19
N LEU A 431 22.82 -17.22 -5.27
CA LEU A 431 23.63 -18.43 -5.21
C LEU A 431 23.47 -19.29 -6.48
N LEU A 432 22.26 -19.32 -7.06
CA LEU A 432 21.98 -20.03 -8.31
C LEU A 432 22.52 -19.29 -9.54
N ASN A 433 22.45 -17.96 -9.53
CA ASN A 433 22.81 -17.09 -10.65
C ASN A 433 23.72 -15.92 -10.18
N PRO A 434 25.02 -16.17 -9.90
CA PRO A 434 25.94 -15.14 -9.40
C PRO A 434 26.16 -13.98 -10.38
N HIS A 435 25.87 -14.20 -11.65
CA HIS A 435 26.01 -13.23 -12.75
C HIS A 435 24.84 -12.26 -12.88
N TRP A 436 23.75 -12.47 -12.14
CA TRP A 436 22.59 -11.56 -12.16
C TRP A 436 22.87 -10.24 -11.43
N SER A 437 22.34 -9.16 -11.98
CA SER A 437 22.41 -7.83 -11.36
C SER A 437 21.49 -7.74 -10.13
N PRO A 438 21.74 -6.79 -9.22
CA PRO A 438 20.83 -6.47 -8.12
C PRO A 438 19.40 -6.21 -8.59
N ASP A 439 19.23 -5.52 -9.73
CA ASP A 439 17.89 -5.27 -10.32
C ASP A 439 17.23 -6.57 -10.79
N THR A 440 17.99 -7.48 -11.40
CA THR A 440 17.48 -8.78 -11.85
C THR A 440 17.03 -9.62 -10.66
N LEU A 441 17.85 -9.71 -9.61
CA LEU A 441 17.53 -10.45 -8.38
C LEU A 441 16.25 -9.91 -7.73
N TYR A 442 16.15 -8.58 -7.62
CA TYR A 442 14.95 -7.92 -7.10
C TYR A 442 13.70 -8.25 -7.93
N GLN A 443 13.78 -8.14 -9.25
CA GLN A 443 12.62 -8.38 -10.13
C GLN A 443 12.20 -9.85 -10.16
N GLU A 444 13.14 -10.80 -10.17
CA GLU A 444 12.82 -12.23 -10.11
C GLU A 444 12.20 -12.62 -8.76
N ALA A 445 12.75 -12.15 -7.64
CA ALA A 445 12.15 -12.36 -6.32
C ALA A 445 10.75 -11.71 -6.23
N ARG A 446 10.57 -10.48 -6.75
CA ARG A 446 9.28 -9.80 -6.85
C ARG A 446 8.28 -10.60 -7.69
N LYS A 447 8.72 -11.15 -8.82
CA LYS A 447 7.88 -11.95 -9.72
C LYS A 447 7.42 -13.25 -9.05
N ILE A 448 8.32 -13.97 -8.37
CA ILE A 448 7.98 -15.17 -7.58
C ILE A 448 6.98 -14.82 -6.47
N MET A 449 7.22 -13.71 -5.77
CA MET A 449 6.33 -13.23 -4.71
C MET A 449 4.93 -12.92 -5.24
N GLY A 450 4.80 -12.24 -6.38
CA GLY A 450 3.50 -12.05 -7.03
C GLY A 450 2.79 -13.37 -7.31
N ALA A 451 3.49 -14.36 -7.86
CA ALA A 451 2.93 -15.70 -8.11
C ALA A 451 2.49 -16.42 -6.82
N ILE A 452 3.28 -16.34 -5.75
CA ILE A 452 2.92 -16.87 -4.42
C ILE A 452 1.59 -16.28 -3.95
N HIS A 453 1.40 -14.96 -4.07
CA HIS A 453 0.17 -14.29 -3.65
C HIS A 453 -1.03 -14.70 -4.52
N GLN A 454 -0.83 -14.86 -5.83
CA GLN A 454 -1.84 -15.36 -6.75
C GLN A 454 -2.27 -16.78 -6.41
N ILE A 455 -1.32 -17.70 -6.19
CA ILE A 455 -1.61 -19.11 -5.85
C ILE A 455 -2.34 -19.21 -4.52
N LEU A 456 -1.80 -18.60 -3.45
CA LEU A 456 -2.43 -18.63 -2.13
C LEU A 456 -3.84 -18.03 -2.16
N THR A 457 -4.07 -16.99 -2.96
CA THR A 457 -5.38 -16.35 -3.05
C THR A 457 -6.39 -17.20 -3.82
N TRP A 458 -6.06 -17.68 -5.02
CA TRP A 458 -7.01 -18.41 -5.86
C TRP A 458 -7.20 -19.88 -5.45
N GLU A 459 -6.14 -20.55 -5.00
CA GLU A 459 -6.20 -21.98 -4.66
C GLU A 459 -6.57 -22.23 -3.20
N HIS A 460 -6.22 -21.31 -2.29
CA HIS A 460 -6.41 -21.51 -0.85
C HIS A 460 -7.43 -20.57 -0.21
N TYR A 461 -7.40 -19.26 -0.49
CA TYR A 461 -8.33 -18.31 0.13
C TYR A 461 -9.74 -18.35 -0.49
N LEU A 462 -9.87 -18.11 -1.80
CA LEU A 462 -11.16 -17.97 -2.47
C LEU A 462 -12.09 -19.19 -2.32
N PRO A 463 -11.62 -20.46 -2.38
CA PRO A 463 -12.49 -21.62 -2.18
C PRO A 463 -13.10 -21.71 -0.79
N ARG A 464 -12.45 -21.13 0.24
CA ARG A 464 -12.96 -21.05 1.63
C ARG A 464 -13.94 -19.89 1.81
N VAL A 465 -13.77 -18.81 1.05
CA VAL A 465 -14.69 -17.67 1.05
C VAL A 465 -15.97 -17.97 0.26
N LEU A 466 -15.85 -18.44 -0.98
CA LEU A 466 -17.01 -18.69 -1.86
C LEU A 466 -17.69 -20.04 -1.58
N GLY A 467 -16.94 -21.01 -1.06
CA GLY A 467 -17.32 -22.42 -0.99
C GLY A 467 -16.99 -23.15 -2.28
N LYS A 468 -16.50 -24.40 -2.18
CA LYS A 468 -15.98 -25.18 -3.31
C LYS A 468 -16.96 -25.29 -4.50
N SER A 469 -18.24 -25.59 -4.22
CA SER A 469 -19.25 -25.71 -5.27
C SER A 469 -19.50 -24.39 -6.01
N THR A 470 -19.53 -23.28 -5.29
CA THR A 470 -19.72 -21.95 -5.87
C THR A 470 -18.48 -21.51 -6.65
N MET A 471 -17.29 -21.79 -6.11
CA MET A 471 -16.01 -21.54 -6.76
C MET A 471 -15.98 -22.21 -8.15
N SER A 472 -16.23 -23.52 -8.23
CA SER A 472 -16.23 -24.24 -9.51
C SER A 472 -17.26 -23.72 -10.52
N ARG A 473 -18.37 -23.13 -10.05
CA ARG A 473 -19.42 -22.60 -10.92
C ARG A 473 -19.16 -21.18 -11.40
N LEU A 474 -18.62 -20.31 -10.54
CA LEU A 474 -18.42 -18.89 -10.84
C LEU A 474 -17.01 -18.56 -11.35
N MET A 475 -16.03 -19.38 -10.98
CA MET A 475 -14.62 -19.28 -11.37
C MET A 475 -14.25 -20.50 -12.23
N PRO A 476 -14.55 -20.48 -13.55
CA PRO A 476 -14.17 -21.58 -14.44
C PRO A 476 -12.64 -21.72 -14.49
N PRO A 477 -12.12 -22.87 -14.97
CA PRO A 477 -10.69 -23.05 -15.22
C PRO A 477 -10.11 -21.90 -16.06
N TYR A 478 -8.83 -21.61 -15.86
CA TYR A 478 -8.17 -20.54 -16.59
C TYR A 478 -7.97 -20.93 -18.06
N GLU A 479 -8.39 -20.07 -18.99
CA GLU A 479 -8.30 -20.31 -20.44
C GLU A 479 -7.19 -19.50 -21.14
N GLY A 480 -6.48 -18.64 -20.38
CA GLY A 480 -5.45 -17.74 -20.90
C GLY A 480 -5.77 -16.27 -20.63
N TYR A 481 -4.80 -15.41 -20.93
CA TYR A 481 -4.96 -13.96 -20.80
C TYR A 481 -5.87 -13.42 -21.91
N ASP A 482 -6.87 -12.65 -21.51
CA ASP A 482 -7.80 -11.97 -22.41
C ASP A 482 -7.56 -10.44 -22.37
N PRO A 483 -7.02 -9.83 -23.45
CA PRO A 483 -6.77 -8.40 -23.48
C PRO A 483 -8.03 -7.53 -23.53
N GLU A 484 -9.22 -8.11 -23.71
CA GLU A 484 -10.49 -7.38 -23.69
C GLU A 484 -11.13 -7.32 -22.29
N VAL A 485 -10.58 -8.06 -21.31
CA VAL A 485 -11.01 -8.01 -19.92
C VAL A 485 -10.37 -6.81 -19.21
N ASP A 486 -11.20 -5.97 -18.59
CA ASP A 486 -10.75 -4.88 -17.72
C ASP A 486 -10.47 -5.39 -16.29
N PRO A 487 -9.19 -5.47 -15.85
CA PRO A 487 -8.83 -5.88 -14.49
C PRO A 487 -9.03 -4.78 -13.45
N SER A 488 -9.43 -3.57 -13.82
CA SER A 488 -9.57 -2.45 -12.88
C SER A 488 -10.58 -2.78 -11.78
N ILE A 489 -10.21 -2.50 -10.52
CA ILE A 489 -11.12 -2.74 -9.40
C ILE A 489 -12.42 -1.94 -9.56
N ALA A 490 -13.55 -2.63 -9.38
CA ALA A 490 -14.85 -2.01 -9.37
C ALA A 490 -15.09 -1.22 -8.08
N ASN A 491 -15.76 -0.07 -8.21
CA ASN A 491 -16.06 0.80 -7.07
C ASN A 491 -16.87 0.04 -5.99
N ALA A 492 -17.82 -0.78 -6.45
CA ALA A 492 -18.63 -1.64 -5.59
C ALA A 492 -17.83 -2.74 -4.87
N PHE A 493 -16.72 -3.21 -5.46
CA PHE A 493 -15.82 -4.15 -4.79
C PHE A 493 -15.06 -3.45 -3.66
N ALA A 494 -14.44 -2.30 -3.95
CA ALA A 494 -13.61 -1.53 -3.02
C ALA A 494 -14.39 -0.91 -1.84
N ALA A 495 -15.57 -0.37 -2.11
CA ALA A 495 -16.35 0.35 -1.10
C ALA A 495 -17.37 -0.53 -0.36
N ALA A 496 -17.64 -1.74 -0.85
CA ALA A 496 -18.61 -2.65 -0.23
C ALA A 496 -18.19 -4.13 -0.27
N ALA A 497 -18.13 -4.78 -1.43
CA ALA A 497 -18.17 -6.24 -1.50
C ALA A 497 -17.01 -6.92 -0.73
N PHE A 498 -15.77 -6.46 -0.88
CA PHE A 498 -14.63 -7.11 -0.20
C PHE A 498 -14.49 -6.74 1.28
N ARG A 499 -15.24 -5.73 1.74
CA ARG A 499 -15.36 -5.34 3.16
C ARG A 499 -16.25 -6.28 3.97
N PHE A 500 -16.74 -7.38 3.39
CA PHE A 500 -17.42 -8.43 4.16
C PHE A 500 -16.49 -9.00 5.25
N ALA A 501 -15.16 -8.95 5.06
CA ALA A 501 -14.21 -9.46 6.04
C ALA A 501 -14.35 -8.75 7.41
N HIS A 502 -14.86 -7.51 7.46
CA HIS A 502 -15.04 -6.78 8.72
C HIS A 502 -16.02 -7.47 9.70
N VAL A 503 -16.94 -8.33 9.23
CA VAL A 503 -17.82 -9.13 10.10
C VAL A 503 -17.21 -10.46 10.54
N THR A 504 -15.96 -10.73 10.14
CA THR A 504 -15.18 -11.95 10.48
C THR A 504 -13.99 -11.66 11.41
N VAL A 505 -13.77 -10.38 11.76
CA VAL A 505 -12.69 -9.96 12.65
C VAL A 505 -12.95 -10.38 14.10
N HIS A 506 -11.92 -10.93 14.74
CA HIS A 506 -11.94 -11.34 16.14
C HIS A 506 -11.66 -10.13 17.06
N PRO A 507 -12.33 -10.00 18.22
CA PRO A 507 -12.14 -8.83 19.09
C PRO A 507 -10.81 -8.85 19.89
N VAL A 508 -10.10 -9.98 19.86
CA VAL A 508 -8.87 -10.20 20.61
C VAL A 508 -7.76 -10.65 19.67
N VAL A 509 -6.64 -9.92 19.70
CA VAL A 509 -5.36 -10.32 19.10
C VAL A 509 -4.68 -11.31 20.06
N THR A 510 -4.74 -12.58 19.70
CA THR A 510 -4.11 -13.65 20.49
C THR A 510 -2.61 -13.64 20.26
N ARG A 511 -1.83 -13.78 21.33
CA ARG A 511 -0.36 -13.86 21.28
C ARG A 511 0.09 -15.06 22.09
N LEU A 512 0.82 -15.98 21.46
CA LEU A 512 1.21 -17.26 22.06
C LEU A 512 2.72 -17.41 22.13
N GLY A 513 3.21 -17.88 23.27
CA GLY A 513 4.61 -18.25 23.46
C GLY A 513 5.01 -19.49 22.64
N PRO A 514 6.27 -19.94 22.77
CA PRO A 514 6.72 -21.20 22.20
C PRO A 514 5.81 -22.39 22.58
N GLY A 515 5.63 -23.32 21.65
CA GLY A 515 4.73 -24.46 21.83
C GLY A 515 3.23 -24.09 21.86
N TYR A 516 2.87 -22.92 21.34
CA TYR A 516 1.48 -22.41 21.35
C TYR A 516 0.90 -22.24 22.76
N THR A 517 1.75 -21.97 23.75
CA THR A 517 1.33 -21.79 25.14
C THR A 517 0.95 -20.35 25.43
N PRO A 518 -0.01 -20.08 26.34
CA PRO A 518 -0.28 -18.73 26.81
C PRO A 518 0.98 -18.09 27.40
N ASN A 519 1.31 -16.87 26.98
CA ASN A 519 2.43 -16.12 27.52
C ASN A 519 1.94 -15.13 28.57
N SER A 520 2.30 -15.32 29.83
CA SER A 520 1.92 -14.43 30.93
C SER A 520 2.53 -13.02 30.82
N GLN A 521 3.68 -12.88 30.15
CA GLN A 521 4.32 -11.58 29.93
C GLN A 521 3.63 -10.80 28.81
N HIS A 522 3.06 -11.49 27.81
CA HIS A 522 2.44 -10.89 26.63
C HIS A 522 1.08 -11.54 26.35
N PRO A 523 0.07 -11.26 27.19
CA PRO A 523 -1.24 -11.91 27.12
C PRO A 523 -2.02 -11.50 25.84
N PRO A 524 -3.13 -12.20 25.51
CA PRO A 524 -4.06 -11.75 24.49
C PRO A 524 -4.50 -10.30 24.74
N LEU A 525 -4.69 -9.55 23.65
CA LEU A 525 -4.90 -8.10 23.69
C LEU A 525 -6.22 -7.74 22.99
N PRO A 526 -7.06 -6.85 23.56
CA PRO A 526 -8.18 -6.27 22.82
C PRO A 526 -7.70 -5.60 21.53
N LEU A 527 -8.44 -5.78 20.43
CA LEU A 527 -8.05 -5.31 19.11
C LEU A 527 -7.70 -3.82 19.08
N HIS A 528 -8.47 -2.95 19.75
CA HIS A 528 -8.20 -1.51 19.73
C HIS A 528 -6.85 -1.10 20.33
N HIS A 529 -6.25 -1.92 21.20
CA HIS A 529 -4.90 -1.69 21.75
C HIS A 529 -3.76 -2.18 20.85
N SER A 530 -4.10 -2.90 19.77
CA SER A 530 -3.15 -3.35 18.75
C SER A 530 -2.92 -2.30 17.66
N LEU A 531 -3.80 -1.29 17.58
CA LEU A 531 -3.82 -0.31 16.49
C LEU A 531 -2.69 0.70 16.62
N PHE A 532 -1.85 0.83 15.57
CA PHE A 532 -0.61 1.63 15.56
C PHE A 532 0.36 1.31 16.69
N ALA A 533 0.36 0.06 17.16
CA ALA A 533 1.15 -0.35 18.31
C ALA A 533 2.43 -1.11 17.89
N SER A 534 3.21 -0.57 16.94
CA SER A 534 4.45 -1.22 16.44
C SER A 534 5.44 -1.54 17.55
N TRP A 535 5.45 -0.74 18.62
CA TRP A 535 6.22 -0.97 19.84
C TRP A 535 5.97 -2.34 20.45
N ARG A 536 4.75 -2.91 20.35
CA ARG A 536 4.46 -4.25 20.85
C ARG A 536 5.20 -5.33 20.08
N VAL A 537 5.39 -5.17 18.77
CA VAL A 537 6.22 -6.12 18.01
C VAL A 537 7.69 -5.97 18.42
N VAL A 538 8.19 -4.74 18.48
CA VAL A 538 9.61 -4.48 18.78
C VAL A 538 9.99 -4.88 20.21
N GLN A 539 9.12 -4.64 21.19
CA GLN A 539 9.42 -4.76 22.62
C GLN A 539 8.73 -5.97 23.30
N GLU A 540 7.67 -6.54 22.73
CA GLU A 540 6.87 -7.63 23.32
C GLU A 540 6.98 -8.95 22.53
N GLY A 541 8.20 -9.30 22.08
CA GLY A 541 8.54 -10.65 21.62
C GLY A 541 8.53 -10.91 20.12
N GLY A 542 8.53 -9.87 19.29
CA GLY A 542 8.62 -10.00 17.83
C GLY A 542 7.32 -10.43 17.16
N ILE A 543 7.45 -10.97 15.93
CA ILE A 543 6.27 -11.36 15.15
C ILE A 543 5.80 -12.79 15.46
N ASP A 544 6.67 -13.65 16.01
CA ASP A 544 6.34 -15.06 16.26
C ASP A 544 5.11 -15.25 17.17
N PRO A 545 4.94 -14.49 18.28
CA PRO A 545 3.78 -14.67 19.14
C PRO A 545 2.47 -14.34 18.45
N VAL A 546 2.49 -13.32 17.57
CA VAL A 546 1.34 -12.92 16.77
C VAL A 546 1.04 -13.99 15.74
N LEU A 547 2.03 -14.46 14.98
CA LEU A 547 1.88 -15.52 13.98
C LEU A 547 1.33 -16.82 14.60
N ARG A 548 1.82 -17.25 15.77
CA ARG A 548 1.25 -18.41 16.48
C ARG A 548 -0.22 -18.20 16.84
N GLY A 549 -0.58 -16.98 17.27
CA GLY A 549 -1.97 -16.60 17.52
C GLY A 549 -2.83 -16.69 16.27
N LEU A 550 -2.36 -16.19 15.13
CA LEU A 550 -3.08 -16.26 13.85
C LEU A 550 -3.30 -17.71 13.38
N LEU A 551 -2.32 -18.59 13.61
CA LEU A 551 -2.37 -20.00 13.22
C LEU A 551 -3.31 -20.85 14.08
N LEU A 552 -3.45 -20.55 15.37
CA LEU A 552 -4.25 -21.37 16.29
C LEU A 552 -5.64 -20.77 16.57
N SER A 553 -5.77 -19.45 16.61
CA SER A 553 -7.05 -18.83 16.93
C SER A 553 -8.06 -19.00 15.79
N PRO A 554 -9.34 -19.24 16.09
CA PRO A 554 -10.39 -19.30 15.07
C PRO A 554 -10.76 -17.89 14.56
N ALA A 555 -11.26 -17.83 13.34
CA ALA A 555 -11.95 -16.63 12.86
C ALA A 555 -13.25 -16.38 13.66
N LYS A 556 -13.77 -15.15 13.64
CA LYS A 556 -15.15 -14.90 14.07
C LYS A 556 -16.10 -15.34 12.96
N LEU A 557 -17.18 -16.04 13.32
CA LEU A 557 -18.26 -16.38 12.41
C LEU A 557 -19.26 -15.22 12.29
N GLN A 558 -19.68 -14.90 11.07
CA GLN A 558 -20.78 -13.98 10.82
C GLN A 558 -22.11 -14.71 11.02
N THR A 559 -23.03 -14.12 11.79
CA THR A 559 -24.41 -14.61 11.92
C THR A 559 -25.39 -13.43 11.89
N PRO A 560 -26.67 -13.63 11.54
CA PRO A 560 -27.66 -12.55 11.46
C PRO A 560 -27.81 -11.68 12.72
N GLY A 561 -27.48 -12.23 13.91
CA GLY A 561 -27.52 -11.52 15.18
C GLY A 561 -26.14 -11.09 15.72
N GLN A 562 -25.06 -11.48 15.06
CA GLN A 562 -23.68 -11.22 15.49
C GLN A 562 -22.81 -10.78 14.29
N MET A 563 -22.93 -9.51 13.91
CA MET A 563 -22.26 -8.96 12.74
C MET A 563 -20.85 -8.44 13.06
N MET A 564 -20.73 -7.26 13.65
CA MET A 564 -19.46 -6.59 13.94
C MET A 564 -19.20 -6.50 15.44
N VAL A 565 -17.97 -6.77 15.82
CA VAL A 565 -17.53 -6.68 17.23
C VAL A 565 -17.49 -5.24 17.72
N GLU A 566 -17.76 -5.06 19.01
CA GLU A 566 -17.66 -3.78 19.72
C GLU A 566 -16.31 -3.08 19.48
N GLU A 567 -15.23 -3.84 19.33
CA GLU A 567 -13.90 -3.30 19.03
C GLU A 567 -13.85 -2.43 17.76
N LEU A 568 -14.71 -2.72 16.78
CA LEU A 568 -14.75 -2.02 15.49
C LEU A 568 -15.89 -0.99 15.40
N THR A 569 -16.97 -1.17 16.16
CA THR A 569 -18.12 -0.23 16.13
C THR A 569 -18.04 0.81 17.23
N GLU A 570 -17.48 0.48 18.40
CA GLU A 570 -17.43 1.34 19.59
C GLU A 570 -16.03 1.80 20.00
N ARG A 571 -14.98 1.10 19.55
CA ARG A 571 -13.62 1.32 20.06
C ARG A 571 -12.56 1.57 18.99
N LEU A 572 -12.96 1.85 17.74
CA LEU A 572 -12.01 2.09 16.65
C LEU A 572 -11.10 3.29 16.98
N PHE A 573 -9.80 3.02 17.12
CA PHE A 573 -8.74 3.93 17.57
C PHE A 573 -8.91 4.53 18.98
N GLN A 574 -9.74 3.93 19.84
CA GLN A 574 -9.99 4.43 21.20
C GLN A 574 -8.73 4.55 22.06
N ALA A 575 -7.77 3.60 21.92
CA ALA A 575 -6.53 3.60 22.69
C ALA A 575 -5.69 4.88 22.52
N GLN A 576 -5.97 5.66 21.48
CA GLN A 576 -5.23 6.86 21.13
C GLN A 576 -5.89 8.14 21.68
N GLY A 577 -7.01 8.02 22.40
CA GLY A 577 -7.77 9.12 23.00
C GLY A 577 -8.83 9.70 22.04
N GLY A 578 -9.65 10.64 22.55
CA GLY A 578 -10.74 11.26 21.78
C GLY A 578 -11.97 10.36 21.61
N MET A 579 -12.92 10.80 20.78
CA MET A 579 -14.13 10.03 20.49
C MET A 579 -13.80 8.87 19.53
N PRO A 580 -14.05 7.61 19.91
CA PRO A 580 -13.84 6.47 19.02
C PRO A 580 -14.68 6.56 17.75
N LEU A 581 -14.16 6.01 16.67
CA LEU A 581 -14.90 5.88 15.41
C LEU A 581 -15.72 4.58 15.38
N ASP A 582 -16.54 4.44 14.34
CA ASP A 582 -17.37 3.27 14.08
C ASP A 582 -17.13 2.80 12.64
N LEU A 583 -16.46 1.66 12.46
CA LEU A 583 -16.12 1.12 11.15
C LEU A 583 -17.36 0.72 10.33
N GLY A 584 -18.42 0.23 10.98
CA GLY A 584 -19.68 -0.12 10.32
C GLY A 584 -20.38 1.11 9.77
N ALA A 585 -20.47 2.17 10.58
CA ALA A 585 -21.01 3.46 10.14
C ALA A 585 -20.14 4.10 9.04
N LEU A 586 -18.80 4.01 9.14
CA LEU A 586 -17.88 4.48 8.12
C LEU A 586 -18.07 3.75 6.78
N ASN A 587 -18.30 2.42 6.79
CA ASN A 587 -18.58 1.63 5.59
C ASN A 587 -19.87 2.09 4.89
N LEU A 588 -20.96 2.23 5.65
CA LEU A 588 -22.24 2.70 5.13
C LEU A 588 -22.14 4.13 4.55
N GLN A 589 -21.50 5.04 5.30
CA GLN A 589 -21.30 6.41 4.84
C GLN A 589 -20.42 6.46 3.57
N ARG A 590 -19.40 5.58 3.48
CA ARG A 590 -18.54 5.46 2.31
C ARG A 590 -19.30 4.94 1.09
N GLY A 591 -20.19 3.97 1.26
CA GLY A 591 -21.05 3.49 0.16
C GLY A 591 -21.91 4.61 -0.44
N ARG A 592 -22.48 5.47 0.42
CA ARG A 592 -23.25 6.66 -0.02
C ARG A 592 -22.35 7.72 -0.67
N ASP A 593 -21.17 7.97 -0.11
CA ASP A 593 -20.15 8.90 -0.65
C ASP A 593 -19.69 8.52 -2.06
N HIS A 594 -19.63 7.22 -2.34
CA HIS A 594 -19.22 6.66 -3.63
C HIS A 594 -20.38 6.56 -4.65
N GLY A 595 -21.60 6.94 -4.26
CA GLY A 595 -22.78 6.82 -5.10
C GLY A 595 -23.06 5.36 -5.49
N LEU A 596 -22.89 4.42 -4.56
CA LEU A 596 -23.22 3.02 -4.82
C LEU A 596 -24.75 2.85 -4.90
N PRO A 597 -25.26 2.14 -5.94
CA PRO A 597 -26.65 1.75 -5.98
C PRO A 597 -27.09 0.92 -4.77
N GLY A 598 -28.38 0.96 -4.47
CA GLY A 598 -28.98 0.17 -3.40
C GLY A 598 -28.82 -1.34 -3.58
N TYR A 599 -29.02 -2.08 -2.48
CA TYR A 599 -28.92 -3.55 -2.42
C TYR A 599 -29.68 -4.28 -3.54
N GLY A 600 -30.92 -3.87 -3.83
CA GLY A 600 -31.75 -4.48 -4.87
C GLY A 600 -31.17 -4.37 -6.28
N SER A 601 -30.54 -3.23 -6.61
CA SER A 601 -29.91 -3.01 -7.92
C SER A 601 -28.77 -4.00 -8.17
N TRP A 602 -27.97 -4.27 -7.14
CA TRP A 602 -26.87 -5.23 -7.20
C TRP A 602 -27.36 -6.68 -7.29
N ARG A 603 -28.43 -7.04 -6.56
CA ARG A 603 -29.06 -8.35 -6.71
C ARG A 603 -29.59 -8.58 -8.12
N LYS A 604 -30.27 -7.59 -8.68
CA LYS A 604 -30.73 -7.62 -10.08
C LYS A 604 -29.56 -7.81 -11.06
N SER A 605 -28.45 -7.10 -10.85
CA SER A 605 -27.24 -7.23 -11.69
C SER A 605 -26.63 -8.64 -11.67
N CYS A 606 -26.79 -9.37 -10.56
CA CYS A 606 -26.36 -10.75 -10.39
C CYS A 606 -27.45 -11.78 -10.72
N SER A 607 -28.55 -11.36 -11.35
CA SER A 607 -29.71 -12.22 -11.67
C SER A 607 -30.32 -12.91 -10.44
N LEU A 608 -30.29 -12.23 -9.29
CA LEU A 608 -30.88 -12.70 -8.04
C LEU A 608 -32.25 -12.05 -7.79
N SER A 609 -33.10 -12.72 -7.01
CA SER A 609 -34.42 -12.20 -6.60
C SER A 609 -34.28 -10.89 -5.84
N VAL A 610 -35.11 -9.89 -6.13
CA VAL A 610 -35.12 -8.60 -5.40
C VAL A 610 -36.31 -8.59 -4.44
N PRO A 611 -36.09 -8.44 -3.13
CA PRO A 611 -37.19 -8.41 -2.16
C PRO A 611 -37.99 -7.12 -2.33
N ASN A 612 -39.32 -7.24 -2.41
CA ASN A 612 -40.22 -6.08 -2.48
C ASN A 612 -40.92 -5.81 -1.15
N THR A 613 -41.21 -6.86 -0.40
CA THR A 613 -41.83 -6.78 0.92
C THR A 613 -40.87 -7.20 2.02
N THR A 614 -41.22 -6.89 3.28
CA THR A 614 -40.50 -7.39 4.45
C THR A 614 -40.55 -8.92 4.55
N SER A 615 -41.63 -9.55 4.06
CA SER A 615 -41.74 -11.01 4.01
C SER A 615 -40.75 -11.61 3.03
N ASP A 616 -40.65 -11.05 1.83
CA ASP A 616 -39.68 -11.50 0.81
C ASP A 616 -38.25 -11.35 1.34
N LEU A 617 -37.97 -10.23 2.03
CA LEU A 617 -36.67 -9.99 2.65
C LEU A 617 -36.40 -11.01 3.77
N ALA A 618 -37.39 -11.32 4.61
CA ALA A 618 -37.25 -12.30 5.69
C ALA A 618 -36.98 -13.71 5.16
N GLU A 619 -37.66 -14.12 4.09
CA GLU A 619 -37.43 -15.40 3.41
C GLU A 619 -36.02 -15.47 2.82
N LEU A 620 -35.60 -14.42 2.12
CA LEU A 620 -34.27 -14.32 1.51
C LEU A 620 -33.15 -14.39 2.56
N LEU A 621 -33.28 -13.64 3.65
CA LEU A 621 -32.28 -13.59 4.73
C LEU A 621 -32.37 -14.81 5.67
N GLY A 622 -33.43 -15.60 5.59
CA GLY A 622 -33.73 -16.67 6.56
C GLY A 622 -33.91 -16.14 7.99
N ASN A 623 -34.25 -14.86 8.15
CA ASN A 623 -34.33 -14.22 9.47
C ASN A 623 -35.33 -13.04 9.48
N PHE A 624 -36.50 -13.26 10.08
CA PHE A 624 -37.54 -12.25 10.18
C PHE A 624 -37.14 -11.06 11.07
N THR A 625 -36.44 -11.28 12.18
CA THR A 625 -36.01 -10.21 13.08
C THR A 625 -35.08 -9.22 12.39
N LEU A 626 -34.09 -9.72 11.64
CA LEU A 626 -33.18 -8.89 10.87
C LEU A 626 -33.89 -8.13 9.75
N ALA A 627 -34.75 -8.82 8.98
CA ALA A 627 -35.55 -8.19 7.93
C ALA A 627 -36.46 -7.09 8.49
N HIS A 628 -37.08 -7.31 9.65
CA HIS A 628 -37.92 -6.33 10.32
C HIS A 628 -37.11 -5.11 10.82
N LYS A 629 -35.92 -5.32 11.40
CA LYS A 629 -35.02 -4.21 11.77
C LYS A 629 -34.64 -3.35 10.56
N LEU A 630 -34.26 -3.99 9.44
CA LEU A 630 -33.94 -3.28 8.21
C LEU A 630 -35.16 -2.51 7.66
N GLN A 631 -36.35 -3.10 7.70
CA GLN A 631 -37.59 -2.43 7.33
C GLN A 631 -37.87 -1.19 8.18
N LEU A 632 -37.72 -1.27 9.50
CA LEU A 632 -37.93 -0.14 10.40
C LEU A 632 -36.93 1.01 10.16
N LEU A 633 -35.71 0.68 9.74
CA LEU A 633 -34.65 1.66 9.49
C LEU A 633 -34.74 2.30 8.10
N TYR A 634 -34.98 1.51 7.06
CA TYR A 634 -34.92 1.96 5.67
C TYR A 634 -36.28 2.28 5.04
N GLY A 635 -37.38 1.90 5.71
CA GLY A 635 -38.75 2.06 5.23
C GLY A 635 -39.14 1.10 4.10
N THR A 636 -38.18 0.65 3.28
CA THR A 636 -38.42 -0.33 2.22
C THR A 636 -37.13 -1.06 1.82
N PRO A 637 -37.16 -2.34 1.39
CA PRO A 637 -35.96 -3.09 1.04
C PRO A 637 -35.11 -2.47 -0.10
N GLN A 638 -35.73 -1.67 -0.98
CA GLN A 638 -35.05 -0.99 -2.10
C GLN A 638 -34.10 0.12 -1.63
N ASN A 639 -34.28 0.63 -0.41
CA ASN A 639 -33.42 1.67 0.16
C ASN A 639 -32.20 1.12 0.90
N ILE A 640 -32.11 -0.19 1.12
CA ILE A 640 -31.02 -0.80 1.90
C ILE A 640 -29.68 -0.51 1.21
N ASP A 641 -28.73 0.04 1.96
CA ASP A 641 -27.37 0.29 1.49
C ASP A 641 -26.72 -1.04 1.07
N MET A 642 -25.99 -1.04 -0.05
CA MET A 642 -25.41 -2.26 -0.65
C MET A 642 -24.66 -3.14 0.37
N TRP A 643 -23.75 -2.55 1.16
CA TRP A 643 -22.86 -3.32 2.04
C TRP A 643 -23.64 -4.10 3.11
N VAL A 644 -24.50 -3.43 3.90
CA VAL A 644 -25.27 -4.09 4.97
C VAL A 644 -26.26 -5.11 4.41
N GLY A 645 -26.88 -4.83 3.26
CA GLY A 645 -27.74 -5.80 2.59
C GLY A 645 -26.97 -7.06 2.16
N ALA A 646 -25.79 -6.88 1.58
CA ALA A 646 -24.97 -7.98 1.07
C ALA A 646 -24.38 -8.87 2.19
N ILE A 647 -23.91 -8.29 3.31
CA ILE A 647 -23.39 -9.07 4.46
C ILE A 647 -24.51 -9.72 5.29
N SER A 648 -25.76 -9.30 5.09
CA SER A 648 -26.91 -9.89 5.79
C SER A 648 -27.36 -11.22 5.17
N GLU A 649 -26.95 -11.51 3.93
CA GLU A 649 -27.31 -12.76 3.27
C GLU A 649 -26.63 -13.96 3.93
N PRO A 650 -27.36 -15.08 4.11
CA PRO A 650 -26.77 -16.29 4.67
C PRO A 650 -25.68 -16.84 3.75
N ALA A 651 -24.58 -17.32 4.35
CA ALA A 651 -23.47 -17.88 3.61
C ALA A 651 -23.88 -19.11 2.78
N LEU A 652 -23.33 -19.23 1.57
CA LEU A 652 -23.50 -20.44 0.75
C LEU A 652 -22.77 -21.65 1.38
N PRO A 653 -23.20 -22.89 1.08
CA PRO A 653 -22.57 -24.10 1.65
C PRO A 653 -21.05 -24.14 1.48
N GLY A 654 -20.34 -24.28 2.61
CA GLY A 654 -18.88 -24.31 2.66
C GLY A 654 -18.18 -22.97 2.44
N GLY A 655 -18.91 -21.89 2.16
CA GLY A 655 -18.39 -20.53 2.02
C GLY A 655 -18.63 -19.67 3.28
N ARG A 656 -18.32 -18.38 3.18
CA ARG A 656 -18.49 -17.34 4.21
C ARG A 656 -19.24 -16.11 3.73
N VAL A 657 -19.74 -16.15 2.50
CA VAL A 657 -20.50 -15.07 1.90
C VAL A 657 -21.76 -15.60 1.23
N GLY A 658 -22.80 -14.76 1.19
CA GLY A 658 -24.06 -15.08 0.54
C GLY A 658 -24.00 -15.00 -0.99
N PRO A 659 -25.13 -15.29 -1.67
CA PRO A 659 -25.24 -15.28 -3.13
C PRO A 659 -24.74 -13.98 -3.80
N LEU A 660 -25.11 -12.81 -3.30
CA LEU A 660 -24.75 -11.53 -3.91
C LEU A 660 -23.23 -11.31 -3.85
N LEU A 661 -22.64 -11.43 -2.66
CA LEU A 661 -21.21 -11.28 -2.49
C LEU A 661 -20.44 -12.34 -3.28
N SER A 662 -20.93 -13.58 -3.36
CA SER A 662 -20.31 -14.62 -4.18
C SER A 662 -20.22 -14.22 -5.66
N CYS A 663 -21.29 -13.65 -6.22
CA CYS A 663 -21.33 -13.14 -7.58
C CYS A 663 -20.30 -12.00 -7.79
N LEU A 664 -20.30 -11.00 -6.92
CA LEU A 664 -19.46 -9.81 -7.07
C LEU A 664 -17.97 -10.10 -6.87
N LEU A 665 -17.64 -10.91 -5.85
CA LEU A 665 -16.27 -11.33 -5.58
C LEU A 665 -15.73 -12.19 -6.72
N ALA A 666 -16.47 -13.22 -7.15
CA ALA A 666 -16.05 -14.06 -8.27
C ALA A 666 -15.89 -13.25 -9.56
N ARG A 667 -16.79 -12.30 -9.83
CA ARG A 667 -16.66 -11.41 -11.00
C ARG A 667 -15.37 -10.59 -10.96
N GLN A 668 -15.02 -9.98 -9.82
CA GLN A 668 -13.79 -9.19 -9.70
C GLN A 668 -12.55 -10.08 -9.79
N PHE A 669 -12.47 -11.15 -8.99
CA PHE A 669 -11.30 -12.04 -8.99
C PHE A 669 -11.11 -12.76 -10.33
N ARG A 670 -12.18 -13.02 -11.08
CA ARG A 670 -12.05 -13.52 -12.45
C ARG A 670 -11.43 -12.47 -13.37
N ALA A 671 -11.90 -11.23 -13.31
CA ALA A 671 -11.33 -10.14 -14.10
C ALA A 671 -9.85 -9.88 -13.76
N LEU A 672 -9.47 -9.97 -12.48
CA LEU A 672 -8.08 -9.86 -12.02
C LEU A 672 -7.17 -10.98 -12.54
N ARG A 673 -7.71 -12.17 -12.77
CA ARG A 673 -6.98 -13.33 -13.30
C ARG A 673 -6.89 -13.25 -14.83
N ASP A 674 -8.03 -13.07 -15.48
CA ASP A 674 -8.17 -13.20 -16.92
C ASP A 674 -7.61 -11.96 -17.65
N GLY A 675 -7.70 -10.76 -17.03
CA GLY A 675 -7.18 -9.50 -17.57
C GLY A 675 -5.74 -9.17 -17.17
N ASP A 676 -4.99 -10.10 -16.58
CA ASP A 676 -3.60 -9.90 -16.14
C ASP A 676 -2.61 -10.62 -17.06
N ARG A 677 -1.89 -9.86 -17.90
CA ARG A 677 -0.88 -10.39 -18.83
C ARG A 677 0.26 -11.13 -18.12
N PHE A 678 0.48 -10.85 -16.84
CA PHE A 678 1.52 -11.44 -16.02
C PHE A 678 0.96 -12.47 -15.01
N TRP A 679 -0.28 -12.92 -15.17
CA TRP A 679 -0.84 -14.02 -14.39
C TRP A 679 0.10 -15.23 -14.47
N TRP A 680 0.36 -15.87 -13.32
CA TRP A 680 1.46 -16.83 -13.20
C TRP A 680 1.31 -18.09 -14.09
N GLU A 681 0.10 -18.41 -14.54
CA GLU A 681 -0.16 -19.53 -15.47
C GLU A 681 0.02 -19.16 -16.95
N VAL A 682 0.13 -17.88 -17.29
CA VAL A 682 0.33 -17.42 -18.68
C VAL A 682 1.62 -18.02 -19.24
N GLU A 683 1.55 -18.52 -20.47
CA GLU A 683 2.71 -19.05 -21.16
C GLU A 683 3.78 -17.96 -21.36
N GLY A 684 5.04 -18.28 -21.04
CA GLY A 684 6.14 -17.32 -21.10
C GLY A 684 6.35 -16.49 -19.82
N VAL A 685 5.36 -16.37 -18.93
CA VAL A 685 5.57 -15.71 -17.63
C VAL A 685 6.49 -16.56 -16.75
N PHE A 686 6.16 -17.84 -16.59
CA PHE A 686 7.04 -18.85 -16.00
C PHE A 686 7.19 -20.03 -16.97
N SER A 687 8.31 -20.75 -16.87
CA SER A 687 8.47 -22.01 -17.59
C SER A 687 7.56 -23.10 -16.99
N SER A 688 7.27 -24.14 -17.76
CA SER A 688 6.51 -25.30 -17.25
C SER A 688 7.20 -25.98 -16.05
N SER A 689 8.53 -25.89 -15.94
CA SER A 689 9.24 -26.40 -14.77
C SER A 689 9.06 -25.50 -13.54
N GLN A 690 9.17 -24.18 -13.71
CA GLN A 690 8.91 -23.21 -12.64
C GLN A 690 7.47 -23.32 -12.12
N ARG A 691 6.46 -23.39 -13.02
CA ARG A 691 5.05 -23.54 -12.62
C ARG A 691 4.79 -24.78 -11.77
N ARG A 692 5.37 -25.94 -12.13
CA ARG A 692 5.23 -27.18 -11.34
C ARG A 692 5.73 -27.03 -9.91
N HIS A 693 6.79 -26.26 -9.68
CA HIS A 693 7.33 -26.02 -8.34
C HIS A 693 6.55 -24.93 -7.60
N LEU A 694 6.03 -23.91 -8.31
CA LEU A 694 5.17 -22.89 -7.72
C LEU A 694 3.87 -23.47 -7.15
N HIS A 695 3.27 -24.50 -7.77
CA HIS A 695 2.09 -25.18 -7.21
C HIS A 695 2.32 -25.78 -5.81
N ALA A 696 3.57 -26.00 -5.39
CA ALA A 696 3.90 -26.55 -4.06
C ALA A 696 4.11 -25.46 -2.99
N VAL A 697 3.87 -24.19 -3.31
CA VAL A 697 3.97 -23.07 -2.37
C VAL A 697 3.00 -23.27 -1.21
N SER A 698 3.47 -23.00 0.01
CA SER A 698 2.68 -23.05 1.22
C SER A 698 2.98 -21.86 2.12
N LEU A 699 1.94 -21.18 2.60
CA LEU A 699 2.11 -20.11 3.58
C LEU A 699 2.70 -20.64 4.90
N SER A 700 2.40 -21.89 5.28
CA SER A 700 3.04 -22.54 6.43
C SER A 700 4.55 -22.69 6.25
N ARG A 701 5.00 -23.03 5.03
CA ARG A 701 6.43 -23.08 4.70
C ARG A 701 7.08 -21.70 4.81
N ILE A 702 6.45 -20.67 4.25
CA ILE A 702 6.95 -19.28 4.32
C ILE A 702 7.07 -18.83 5.79
N ILE A 703 6.11 -19.18 6.65
CA ILE A 703 6.19 -18.93 8.09
C ILE A 703 7.40 -19.65 8.69
N CYS A 704 7.61 -20.93 8.39
CA CYS A 704 8.76 -21.68 8.88
C CYS A 704 10.11 -21.11 8.41
N ASP A 705 10.22 -20.65 7.16
CA ASP A 705 11.47 -20.12 6.59
C ASP A 705 11.85 -18.72 7.11
N ASN A 706 10.87 -17.96 7.59
CA ASN A 706 11.04 -16.54 7.92
C ASN A 706 10.69 -16.18 9.38
N SER A 707 10.54 -17.19 10.24
CA SER A 707 10.28 -17.04 11.68
C SER A 707 11.02 -18.13 12.47
N ARG A 708 10.89 -18.12 13.80
CA ARG A 708 11.37 -19.24 14.65
C ARG A 708 10.24 -20.19 15.05
N ILE A 709 9.11 -20.16 14.35
CA ILE A 709 8.03 -21.12 14.56
C ILE A 709 8.47 -22.45 13.93
N THR A 710 8.55 -23.49 14.75
CA THR A 710 9.02 -24.83 14.34
C THR A 710 7.88 -25.81 14.05
N HIS A 711 6.65 -25.46 14.42
CA HIS A 711 5.46 -26.28 14.22
C HIS A 711 4.34 -25.43 13.62
N VAL A 712 3.75 -25.88 12.52
CA VAL A 712 2.75 -25.17 11.73
C VAL A 712 1.67 -26.15 11.26
N PRO A 713 0.45 -25.69 10.96
CA PRO A 713 -0.55 -26.55 10.34
C PRO A 713 -0.20 -26.80 8.86
N VAL A 714 -0.70 -27.89 8.28
CA VAL A 714 -0.54 -28.14 6.83
C VAL A 714 -1.22 -27.04 6.03
N ASP A 715 -2.46 -26.72 6.37
CA ASP A 715 -3.22 -25.63 5.79
C ASP A 715 -3.45 -24.56 6.87
N PRO A 716 -2.79 -23.41 6.77
CA PRO A 716 -2.85 -22.40 7.80
C PRO A 716 -4.13 -21.55 7.75
N PHE A 717 -5.01 -21.75 6.75
CA PHE A 717 -6.33 -21.12 6.70
C PHE A 717 -7.45 -21.97 7.32
N SER A 718 -7.23 -23.27 7.49
CA SER A 718 -8.14 -24.15 8.21
C SER A 718 -7.90 -24.06 9.72
N ARG A 719 -8.97 -24.26 10.49
CA ARG A 719 -8.88 -24.29 11.96
C ARG A 719 -8.10 -25.53 12.39
N THR A 720 -7.00 -25.29 13.10
CA THR A 720 -6.32 -26.32 13.89
C THR A 720 -6.86 -26.25 15.30
N GLU A 721 -7.54 -27.30 15.77
CA GLU A 721 -8.18 -27.28 17.09
C GLU A 721 -7.18 -27.35 18.23
N ARG A 722 -6.10 -28.11 18.05
CA ARG A 722 -5.16 -28.41 19.13
C ARG A 722 -3.71 -28.28 18.67
N PRO A 723 -2.81 -27.73 19.49
CA PRO A 723 -1.40 -27.60 19.14
C PRO A 723 -0.70 -28.89 18.73
N GLU A 724 -1.13 -30.04 19.26
CA GLU A 724 -0.59 -31.36 18.89
C GLU A 724 -0.87 -31.77 17.43
N ASP A 725 -1.86 -31.15 16.78
CA ASP A 725 -2.18 -31.42 15.37
C ASP A 725 -1.27 -30.60 14.41
N MET A 726 -0.39 -29.75 14.95
CA MET A 726 0.62 -29.00 14.19
C MET A 726 1.78 -29.92 13.78
N LEU A 727 2.29 -29.75 12.56
CA LEU A 727 3.41 -30.52 12.05
C LEU A 727 4.74 -29.78 12.22
N PRO A 728 5.86 -30.47 12.46
CA PRO A 728 7.16 -29.84 12.47
C PRO A 728 7.47 -29.27 11.08
N CYS A 729 8.20 -28.16 11.01
CA CYS A 729 8.61 -27.53 9.74
C CYS A 729 9.48 -28.43 8.86
N SER A 730 10.06 -29.52 9.39
CA SER A 730 10.77 -30.53 8.62
C SER A 730 9.86 -31.61 8.02
N HIS A 731 8.56 -31.57 8.29
CA HIS A 731 7.62 -32.58 7.82
C HIS A 731 7.49 -32.53 6.27
N PRO A 732 7.40 -33.68 5.57
CA PRO A 732 7.30 -33.73 4.10
C PRO A 732 6.09 -33.01 3.48
N LEU A 733 5.06 -32.70 4.27
CA LEU A 733 3.90 -31.93 3.83
C LEU A 733 4.11 -30.41 3.89
N ILE A 734 5.20 -29.95 4.52
CA ILE A 734 5.60 -28.53 4.61
C ILE A 734 6.81 -28.34 3.67
N THR A 735 6.56 -28.51 2.38
CA THR A 735 7.60 -28.55 1.34
C THR A 735 8.25 -27.20 1.11
N HIS A 736 9.57 -27.18 0.93
CA HIS A 736 10.29 -26.00 0.44
C HIS A 736 9.98 -25.73 -1.03
N LEU A 737 9.95 -24.46 -1.40
CA LEU A 737 9.93 -24.06 -2.81
C LEU A 737 11.30 -24.34 -3.43
N ASP A 738 11.37 -25.31 -4.35
CA ASP A 738 12.60 -25.57 -5.10
C ASP A 738 12.81 -24.50 -6.19
N LEU A 739 13.88 -23.71 -6.02
CA LEU A 739 14.29 -22.67 -6.95
C LEU A 739 15.24 -23.15 -8.04
N SER A 740 15.62 -24.44 -8.07
CA SER A 740 16.47 -25.00 -9.12
C SER A 740 16.02 -24.68 -10.56
N PRO A 741 14.72 -24.57 -10.88
CA PRO A 741 14.25 -24.18 -12.22
C PRO A 741 14.52 -22.72 -12.61
N TRP A 742 14.97 -21.86 -11.69
CA TRP A 742 15.37 -20.47 -11.96
C TRP A 742 16.85 -20.32 -12.30
N LYS A 743 17.63 -21.39 -12.22
CA LYS A 743 19.02 -21.36 -12.66
C LYS A 743 19.08 -21.15 -14.18
N GLU A 744 19.75 -20.09 -14.61
CA GLU A 744 20.02 -19.87 -16.03
C GLU A 744 21.02 -20.91 -16.56
N PRO A 745 20.88 -21.33 -17.82
CA PRO A 745 21.86 -22.20 -18.44
C PRO A 745 23.21 -21.49 -18.60
N ASP A 746 24.30 -22.25 -18.51
CA ASP A 746 25.66 -21.77 -18.81
C ASP A 746 26.03 -21.97 -20.29
N THR A 747 25.24 -22.76 -21.03
CA THR A 747 25.45 -23.06 -22.45
C THR A 747 24.15 -22.92 -23.23
N ASN A 748 24.25 -22.34 -24.42
CA ASN A 748 23.22 -22.34 -25.43
C ASN A 748 23.43 -23.53 -26.38
N PRO A 749 22.37 -24.28 -26.75
CA PRO A 749 22.51 -25.45 -27.63
C PRO A 749 23.14 -25.15 -29.00
N SER A 750 22.97 -23.93 -29.53
CA SER A 750 23.43 -23.54 -30.87
C SER A 750 24.75 -22.79 -30.82
N CYS A 751 24.90 -21.81 -29.93
CA CYS A 751 26.06 -20.91 -29.88
C CYS A 751 27.12 -21.27 -28.81
N GLY A 752 26.93 -22.38 -28.09
CA GLY A 752 27.88 -22.82 -27.06
C GLY A 752 27.80 -21.98 -25.76
N PRO A 753 28.92 -21.75 -25.05
CA PRO A 753 28.91 -21.06 -23.76
C PRO A 753 28.25 -19.68 -23.82
N ILE A 754 27.42 -19.37 -22.83
CA ILE A 754 26.78 -18.07 -22.68
C ILE A 754 27.83 -17.07 -22.16
N PRO A 755 28.14 -15.98 -22.91
CA PRO A 755 29.15 -15.02 -22.49
C PRO A 755 28.78 -14.36 -21.17
N ARG A 756 29.71 -14.37 -20.22
CA ARG A 756 29.65 -13.65 -18.95
C ARG A 756 30.83 -12.68 -18.92
N ILE A 757 30.59 -11.42 -18.56
CA ILE A 757 31.61 -10.36 -18.61
C ILE A 757 32.25 -10.14 -17.24
N GLN A 758 33.53 -9.76 -17.23
CA GLN A 758 34.22 -9.37 -16.00
C GLN A 758 33.75 -7.98 -15.56
N SER A 759 33.66 -7.76 -14.24
CA SER A 759 33.18 -6.51 -13.65
C SER A 759 31.81 -6.07 -14.16
N GLY A 760 30.94 -7.03 -14.49
CA GLY A 760 29.59 -6.78 -14.95
C GLY A 760 28.66 -7.96 -14.74
N TYR A 761 27.38 -7.68 -14.95
CA TYR A 761 26.26 -8.59 -14.88
C TYR A 761 25.81 -9.00 -16.28
N SER A 762 25.14 -10.14 -16.34
CA SER A 762 24.46 -10.61 -17.54
C SER A 762 23.10 -11.21 -17.21
N LEU A 763 22.16 -11.13 -18.15
CA LEU A 763 20.82 -11.69 -18.00
C LEU A 763 20.40 -12.32 -19.32
N LEU A 764 20.03 -13.61 -19.29
CA LEU A 764 19.44 -14.27 -20.45
C LEU A 764 17.94 -13.98 -20.49
N CYS A 765 17.49 -13.36 -21.57
CA CYS A 765 16.10 -12.98 -21.78
C CYS A 765 15.65 -13.48 -23.17
N GLY A 766 14.97 -14.63 -23.19
CA GLY A 766 14.68 -15.35 -24.42
C GLY A 766 15.97 -15.80 -25.12
N SER A 767 16.20 -15.34 -26.34
CA SER A 767 17.42 -15.59 -27.13
C SER A 767 18.46 -14.47 -27.04
N VAL A 768 18.19 -13.43 -26.24
CA VAL A 768 19.03 -12.23 -26.10
C VAL A 768 19.71 -12.25 -24.73
N ILE A 769 20.99 -11.91 -24.69
CA ILE A 769 21.73 -11.68 -23.44
C ILE A 769 21.93 -10.20 -23.27
N LEU A 770 21.52 -9.67 -22.13
CA LEU A 770 21.69 -8.28 -21.73
C LEU A 770 22.88 -8.14 -20.80
N PHE A 771 23.64 -7.07 -20.95
CA PHE A 771 24.84 -6.79 -20.15
C PHE A 771 24.75 -5.45 -19.44
N GLN A 772 25.27 -5.41 -18.21
CA GLN A 772 25.36 -4.19 -17.41
C GLN A 772 26.68 -4.22 -16.64
N CYS A 773 27.44 -3.13 -16.65
CA CYS A 773 28.66 -3.07 -15.85
C CYS A 773 28.37 -2.82 -14.36
N HIS A 774 29.29 -3.22 -13.49
CA HIS A 774 29.29 -2.80 -12.10
C HIS A 774 29.37 -1.26 -12.00
N SER A 775 28.90 -0.70 -10.89
CA SER A 775 29.11 0.73 -10.58
C SER A 775 30.60 1.08 -10.65
N GLY A 776 30.94 2.23 -11.23
CA GLY A 776 32.32 2.65 -11.49
C GLY A 776 32.91 2.11 -12.80
N PHE A 777 32.14 1.36 -13.59
CA PHE A 777 32.58 0.86 -14.90
C PHE A 777 31.63 1.30 -16.02
N LYS A 778 32.19 1.54 -17.22
CA LYS A 778 31.47 1.87 -18.45
C LYS A 778 31.48 0.68 -19.41
N LEU A 779 30.33 0.41 -20.03
CA LEU A 779 30.19 -0.66 -21.02
C LEU A 779 30.78 -0.22 -22.38
N LEU A 780 31.68 -1.03 -22.93
CA LEU A 780 32.21 -0.89 -24.29
C LEU A 780 31.65 -1.99 -25.19
N GLY A 781 30.94 -1.61 -26.25
CA GLY A 781 30.28 -2.52 -27.17
C GLY A 781 28.76 -2.49 -27.03
N SER A 782 28.09 -3.53 -27.52
CA SER A 782 26.63 -3.62 -27.46
C SER A 782 26.14 -4.01 -26.07
N SER A 783 25.07 -3.37 -25.58
CA SER A 783 24.38 -3.73 -24.33
C SER A 783 23.60 -5.05 -24.43
N SER A 784 23.46 -5.58 -25.64
CA SER A 784 22.80 -6.87 -25.88
C SER A 784 23.45 -7.64 -27.02
N ILE A 785 23.43 -8.96 -26.91
CA ILE A 785 23.85 -9.89 -27.98
C ILE A 785 22.81 -10.99 -28.15
N SER A 786 22.79 -11.62 -29.34
CA SER A 786 21.92 -12.75 -29.63
C SER A 786 22.69 -13.84 -30.36
N CYS A 787 22.19 -15.07 -30.28
CA CYS A 787 22.76 -16.19 -31.03
C CYS A 787 22.30 -16.10 -32.49
N ASP A 788 23.24 -15.87 -33.43
CA ASP A 788 22.93 -15.86 -34.85
C ASP A 788 22.72 -17.31 -35.34
N PRO A 789 21.51 -17.65 -35.82
CA PRO A 789 21.19 -19.02 -36.23
C PRO A 789 22.02 -19.50 -37.43
N ASN A 790 22.53 -18.59 -38.27
CA ASN A 790 23.27 -18.96 -39.48
C ASN A 790 24.75 -19.20 -39.19
N SER A 791 25.39 -18.30 -38.42
CA SER A 791 26.81 -18.42 -38.08
C SER A 791 27.05 -19.29 -36.84
N GLN A 792 26.00 -19.59 -36.06
CA GLN A 792 26.09 -20.29 -34.77
C GLN A 792 27.06 -19.58 -33.80
N GLN A 793 27.17 -18.26 -33.92
CA GLN A 793 28.01 -17.42 -33.09
C GLN A 793 27.19 -16.32 -32.42
N TRP A 794 27.69 -15.85 -31.28
CA TRP A 794 27.13 -14.69 -30.62
C TRP A 794 27.42 -13.42 -31.42
N SER A 795 26.37 -12.68 -31.76
CA SER A 795 26.45 -11.45 -32.53
C SER A 795 25.56 -10.34 -31.95
N PRO A 796 26.05 -9.10 -31.84
CA PRO A 796 27.45 -8.68 -32.02
C PRO A 796 28.39 -9.31 -30.97
N THR A 797 29.71 -9.08 -31.08
CA THR A 797 30.70 -9.62 -30.14
C THR A 797 30.40 -9.17 -28.69
N PRO A 798 30.61 -10.03 -27.68
CA PRO A 798 30.35 -9.68 -26.28
C PRO A 798 31.07 -8.39 -25.84
N PRO A 799 30.40 -7.51 -25.07
CA PRO A 799 31.00 -6.26 -24.61
C PRO A 799 32.01 -6.48 -23.49
N THR A 800 32.73 -5.42 -23.12
CA THR A 800 33.62 -5.39 -21.95
C THR A 800 33.28 -4.21 -21.04
N CYS A 801 33.63 -4.33 -19.75
CA CYS A 801 33.49 -3.24 -18.78
C CYS A 801 34.85 -2.58 -18.55
N GLN A 802 34.95 -1.29 -18.89
CA GLN A 802 36.13 -0.48 -18.63
C GLN A 802 35.94 0.34 -17.37
N ASP A 803 36.97 0.39 -16.53
CA ASP A 803 37.02 1.24 -15.35
C ASP A 803 36.84 2.73 -15.71
N ILE A 804 36.01 3.45 -14.97
CA ILE A 804 35.84 4.89 -15.10
C ILE A 804 36.92 5.55 -14.25
N ASN A 805 37.72 6.44 -14.83
CA ASN A 805 38.68 7.22 -14.06
C ASN A 805 37.98 8.46 -13.49
N GLU A 806 37.39 8.36 -12.30
CA GLU A 806 36.64 9.49 -11.74
C GLU A 806 37.53 10.71 -11.49
N CYS A 807 38.82 10.49 -11.21
CA CYS A 807 39.80 11.56 -11.00
C CYS A 807 40.07 12.40 -12.26
N GLU A 808 39.86 11.85 -13.46
CA GLU A 808 40.01 12.55 -14.74
C GLU A 808 38.67 13.10 -15.26
N GLU A 809 37.57 12.38 -15.04
CA GLU A 809 36.26 12.72 -15.65
C GLU A 809 35.44 13.75 -14.87
N GLN A 810 35.64 13.90 -13.55
CA GLN A 810 34.83 14.79 -12.71
C GLN A 810 35.66 15.96 -12.15
N THR A 811 35.24 17.19 -12.44
CA THR A 811 35.85 18.41 -11.87
C THR A 811 35.42 18.55 -10.40
N SER A 812 36.25 18.10 -9.44
CA SER A 812 36.08 18.18 -7.96
C SER A 812 35.63 16.89 -7.23
N VAL A 813 36.27 15.75 -7.48
CA VAL A 813 35.97 14.49 -6.76
C VAL A 813 36.48 14.47 -5.31
N CYS A 814 37.66 15.06 -5.07
CA CYS A 814 38.27 15.11 -3.74
C CYS A 814 38.25 16.54 -3.16
N PRO A 815 38.19 16.70 -1.81
CA PRO A 815 38.38 17.99 -1.15
C PRO A 815 39.70 18.67 -1.54
N GLN A 816 39.76 20.01 -1.49
CA GLN A 816 40.88 20.83 -1.99
C GLN A 816 42.30 20.51 -1.43
N ASN A 817 42.42 19.62 -0.45
CA ASN A 817 43.68 19.22 0.19
C ASN A 817 44.04 17.73 0.01
N LEU A 818 43.29 16.98 -0.80
CA LEU A 818 43.54 15.55 -1.06
C LEU A 818 43.74 15.30 -2.56
N GLU A 819 44.72 14.48 -2.89
CA GLU A 819 44.93 13.94 -4.24
C GLU A 819 43.98 12.77 -4.49
N CYS A 820 43.38 12.75 -5.68
CA CYS A 820 42.52 11.67 -6.13
C CYS A 820 43.37 10.56 -6.76
N LEU A 821 43.23 9.34 -6.25
CA LEU A 821 43.82 8.11 -6.77
C LEU A 821 42.71 7.23 -7.31
N ASN A 822 42.69 7.01 -8.63
CA ASN A 822 41.73 6.11 -9.24
C ASN A 822 42.01 4.65 -8.84
N THR A 823 40.96 3.89 -8.58
CA THR A 823 41.00 2.46 -8.25
C THR A 823 39.96 1.71 -9.09
N PRO A 824 40.12 0.40 -9.35
CA PRO A 824 39.11 -0.32 -10.12
C PRO A 824 37.70 -0.22 -9.50
N GLY A 825 36.79 0.49 -10.17
CA GLY A 825 35.39 0.73 -9.83
C GLY A 825 35.13 1.85 -8.80
N SER A 826 36.13 2.65 -8.45
CA SER A 826 36.02 3.72 -7.44
C SER A 826 37.27 4.61 -7.42
N PHE A 827 37.30 5.64 -6.59
CA PHE A 827 38.52 6.40 -6.30
C PHE A 827 38.81 6.45 -4.78
N ILE A 828 40.05 6.80 -4.42
CA ILE A 828 40.48 7.09 -3.05
C ILE A 828 41.03 8.52 -3.03
N CYS A 829 40.63 9.32 -2.04
CA CYS A 829 41.25 10.62 -1.78
C CYS A 829 42.31 10.47 -0.69
N SER A 830 43.57 10.76 -0.99
CA SER A 830 44.69 10.67 -0.04
C SER A 830 45.44 11.99 0.10
N GLU A 831 46.12 12.22 1.22
CA GLU A 831 47.00 13.39 1.33
C GLU A 831 48.12 13.32 0.29
N PRO A 832 48.51 14.46 -0.33
CA PRO A 832 49.61 14.50 -1.27
C PRO A 832 50.85 13.90 -0.61
N SER A 833 51.39 12.85 -1.21
CA SER A 833 52.55 12.17 -0.67
C SER A 833 53.72 13.15 -0.59
N SER A 834 54.07 13.61 0.61
CA SER A 834 55.33 14.31 0.84
C SER A 834 56.47 13.29 0.72
N LEU A 835 56.86 12.99 -0.51
CA LEU A 835 58.14 12.36 -0.82
C LEU A 835 59.24 13.36 -0.46
N SER A 836 59.54 13.48 0.84
CA SER A 836 60.87 13.89 1.26
C SER A 836 61.80 12.73 0.97
N VAL A 837 62.83 13.01 0.19
CA VAL A 837 63.95 12.10 -0.07
C VAL A 837 64.63 11.82 1.26
N VAL A 838 64.23 10.75 1.95
CA VAL A 838 65.00 10.21 3.07
C VAL A 838 65.87 9.10 2.53
N SER A 839 67.15 9.44 2.39
CA SER A 839 68.28 8.55 2.12
C SER A 839 68.18 7.22 2.87
N VAL A 840 68.48 6.12 2.16
CA VAL A 840 68.38 4.71 2.56
C VAL A 840 69.47 4.31 3.58
N VAL A 841 69.75 5.12 4.59
CA VAL A 841 70.81 4.82 5.59
C VAL A 841 70.31 4.78 7.04
N SER A 842 69.08 5.22 7.37
CA SER A 842 68.62 5.28 8.78
C SER A 842 67.61 4.22 9.24
N VAL A 843 67.13 3.31 8.38
CA VAL A 843 66.13 2.30 8.80
C VAL A 843 66.76 1.12 9.56
N VAL A 844 68.07 0.89 9.42
CA VAL A 844 68.76 -0.23 10.13
C VAL A 844 69.00 0.09 11.62
N ALA A 845 69.05 1.36 12.02
CA ALA A 845 69.30 1.75 13.40
C ALA A 845 68.03 1.74 14.30
N ALA A 846 66.85 2.02 13.74
CA ALA A 846 65.60 2.10 14.52
C ALA A 846 65.01 0.71 14.86
N VAL A 847 65.26 -0.30 14.03
CA VAL A 847 64.77 -1.68 14.26
C VAL A 847 65.49 -2.36 15.43
N ILE A 848 66.74 -1.98 15.73
CA ILE A 848 67.52 -2.57 16.83
C ILE A 848 67.08 -2.04 18.22
N VAL A 849 66.58 -0.80 18.30
CA VAL A 849 66.17 -0.20 19.59
C VAL A 849 64.77 -0.66 20.02
N VAL A 850 63.86 -0.89 19.07
CA VAL A 850 62.47 -1.32 19.37
C VAL A 850 62.40 -2.79 19.78
N ILE A 851 63.23 -3.66 19.20
CA ILE A 851 63.30 -5.07 19.60
C ILE A 851 63.84 -5.22 21.04
N GLY A 852 64.75 -4.34 21.48
CA GLY A 852 65.27 -4.32 22.84
C GLY A 852 64.28 -3.84 23.90
N SER A 853 63.35 -2.93 23.54
CA SER A 853 62.38 -2.36 24.49
C SER A 853 61.12 -3.23 24.65
N VAL A 854 60.73 -4.00 23.63
CA VAL A 854 59.62 -4.97 23.72
C VAL A 854 60.00 -6.18 24.59
N ALA A 855 61.27 -6.61 24.58
CA ALA A 855 61.75 -7.70 25.43
C ALA A 855 61.74 -7.34 26.94
N ALA A 856 61.98 -6.07 27.30
CA ALA A 856 61.94 -5.61 28.69
C ALA A 856 60.52 -5.45 29.26
N LEU A 857 59.55 -5.09 28.42
CA LEU A 857 58.14 -4.92 28.82
C LEU A 857 57.42 -6.26 29.05
N ILE A 858 57.80 -7.31 28.31
CA ILE A 858 57.24 -8.66 28.49
C ILE A 858 57.66 -9.27 29.84
N VAL A 859 58.88 -8.96 30.33
CA VAL A 859 59.35 -9.45 31.64
C VAL A 859 58.62 -8.77 32.81
N ILE A 860 58.19 -7.51 32.65
CA ILE A 860 57.47 -6.77 33.71
C ILE A 860 56.00 -7.24 33.81
N MET A 861 55.36 -7.62 32.70
CA MET A 861 53.98 -8.13 32.71
C MET A 861 53.81 -9.54 33.28
N ILE A 862 54.89 -10.33 33.39
CA ILE A 862 54.84 -11.68 33.96
C ILE A 862 54.86 -11.67 35.50
N PHE A 863 55.31 -10.59 36.15
CA PHE A 863 55.55 -10.57 37.61
C PHE A 863 54.57 -9.74 38.46
N TYR A 864 53.55 -9.09 37.89
CA TYR A 864 52.57 -8.30 38.68
C TYR A 864 51.12 -8.46 38.19
N PRO A 865 50.33 -9.40 38.73
CA PRO A 865 48.92 -9.50 38.42
C PRO A 865 48.10 -8.83 39.51
N ARG A 866 47.82 -7.52 39.38
CA ARG A 866 46.69 -6.88 40.08
C ARG A 866 46.49 -5.45 39.60
N TYR A 867 45.23 -5.17 39.28
CA TYR A 867 44.57 -3.86 39.08
C TYR A 867 44.35 -3.36 37.64
N PHE A 868 43.04 -3.24 37.33
CA PHE A 868 42.35 -2.26 36.45
C PHE A 868 41.90 -2.68 35.03
N PRO A 869 40.77 -2.10 34.53
CA PRO A 869 39.60 -2.85 34.10
C PRO A 869 39.31 -2.77 32.59
N LYS A 870 38.35 -3.61 32.15
CA LYS A 870 37.77 -3.67 30.81
C LYS A 870 37.19 -2.31 30.35
N LYS A 871 37.45 -1.93 29.10
CA LYS A 871 36.66 -0.91 28.38
C LYS A 871 36.55 -1.21 26.87
N GLU A 872 35.28 -1.41 26.47
CA GLU A 872 34.57 -1.08 25.22
C GLU A 872 35.22 -1.35 23.84
N GLU A 873 34.63 -2.31 23.13
CA GLU A 873 34.78 -2.53 21.69
C GLU A 873 34.04 -1.45 20.89
N LEU A 874 34.77 -0.84 19.95
CA LEU A 874 34.21 -0.11 18.81
C LEU A 874 33.64 -1.12 17.81
N VAL A 875 32.32 -1.08 17.65
CA VAL A 875 31.56 -1.87 16.67
C VAL A 875 31.92 -1.41 15.27
N ASN A 876 32.58 -2.28 14.51
CA ASN A 876 32.73 -2.17 13.06
C ASN A 876 31.56 -2.92 12.41
N ALA A 877 30.78 -2.25 11.56
CA ALA A 877 29.63 -2.84 10.88
C ALA A 877 30.08 -3.83 9.79
N GLY A 878 30.17 -5.10 10.14
CA GLY A 878 30.33 -6.20 9.19
C GLY A 878 29.00 -6.54 8.51
N CYS A 879 28.77 -6.04 7.30
CA CYS A 879 27.76 -6.59 6.40
C CYS A 879 28.44 -7.59 5.44
N CYS A 880 27.99 -8.85 5.49
CA CYS A 880 28.39 -9.97 4.60
C CYS A 880 29.64 -10.79 5.00
N GLN A 881 29.72 -11.25 6.24
CA GLN A 881 30.42 -12.51 6.55
C GLN A 881 29.52 -13.42 7.40
N GLY A 882 28.62 -14.14 6.75
CA GLY A 882 28.18 -15.45 7.24
C GLY A 882 29.19 -16.47 6.71
N LYS A 883 29.87 -17.18 7.61
CA LYS A 883 30.89 -18.18 7.28
C LYS A 883 30.29 -19.33 6.46
N SER A 884 31.13 -19.82 5.55
CA SER A 884 31.04 -21.03 4.69
C SER A 884 30.17 -22.16 5.18
#